data_AF-A0A671WQ30-F1
#
_entry.id   AF-A0A671WQ30-F1
#
_cell.length_a   1.000
_cell.length_b   1.000
_cell.length_c   1.000
_cell.angle_alpha   90.00
_cell.angle_beta   90.00
_cell.angle_gamma   90.00
#
_symmetry.space_group_name_H-M   'P 1'
#
loop_
_entity.id
_entity.type
_entity.pdbx_description
1 polymer ?
#
loop_
_entity_poly.entity_id
_entity_poly.type
_entity_poly.pdbx_seq_one_letter_code
_entity_poly.pdbx_strand_id
1 'polypeptide(L)'
;MESPVSSCLSLKSDRSKHEPPLFSTEPEPSDTQVQSNRQRAESPVSSCLSLKSDWSKDRPPYFSTEPEPSDKQERKRRHVSVEEQPSCCSLCQDVLKDPVSTSCGHWFCRQCITSYWDQSASSEHSSCPQCGKRSRTRPAVQTSSAQLNVVLQEVLDEHKISLRMRCERVTEGSDGTGRDETGSGTLLNRIYTELYITEGQSEEVNTQHEVRQLETASKMETLHDTPIRCCDIFKASPDQQRRIRVVLTNGVAGVGKTFSVQKFTLDWAEGSENQDVSLLVLLSFRELNLIRDEQYSLLRLLHVFHPTLQKVTAEKLAVCKLLFIFDGLDESRLSLDFNNHEVVSDVTQKSSVSVLLTNLIQGKLLPSALVWITSRPAAANQIPPSCVDRVTEVRGFTDVQKEEYFRRRFSDEDLSSRIISHIKTSRSLHIMCQIPVFCWITATVLDHMLTTDQRGELPKTLTDMYSHFLLVQTNRKKQKYDDGRETSPQELTEADREVLLKLGRLAFEHLETGNIMFYQEDLERCGLNVTEASVYSGVCTEIFRRESVIFQKTVYCFVHLSVQEFLAAVYMFHCFTNRNRTTLEAFLLEKKSSLEKTDYDQSHEDYDEDEENDDDSHYDGYSDNDDKETYDDEYDDENDNDEENDDDSHYDGYSDDDDKETYDDEYDDENDNDEENDDDSRYDEYDDENDNDEENDDDSRYDGYSEEYNEDKDDHDDSNVPDDNPDDILSSLKVFLGRVMEKSMKSKNGHLDLIVRFLHGLSLKSNQSLLGGLLGQTDNSPETIQRAISNLKEMNSDDISPDRSINIFHCLMEMNDHSVHQEIQEFLKSENRSEKELSVIHCSALAYMLQMSEEVLDEVDLRKYNTSEEGRLRLIPAVRNCRKAVIHNCRLSDAHLQVVASALKCSTSHLKELDLSNNSLQDSGVNEISAGLESPNCRLETLRLIYCRLSEISCASLASALKSNPSHLRELELSYNHKLQDSGVKLLCDFLLSPHCRLETLSLSWCSLSETSCASLASALRSNPSHLTDLDLSGNNLRDSGVKLLCDFLRSLNCRLKTLRLRDCRLSEISCASLALTLKSNPSHLCELDLDYNRLQDSGVKMLSDLVESPHCRLKTLRIDGMLMTADEPQKYYSDVKPDVTKECHLPADDKKAPLSFSPEQAPDSSYRFRCPGPGVFQCSLTGLVFFMAREAELLYRTVQWGESLLQSAGKRPAGMLFDIKCSEDDAVCQLHLPHSETKDGKDMVVFSVK
;
A
#
# COMPACT_ATOMS: atom_id res chain seq x y z
N MET A 1 7.85 -15.40 -48.56
CA MET A 1 8.18 -16.69 -47.91
C MET A 1 8.40 -16.39 -46.44
N GLU A 2 7.50 -16.97 -45.65
CA GLU A 2 7.50 -17.24 -44.20
C GLU A 2 8.21 -16.27 -43.24
N SER A 3 7.36 -15.54 -42.49
CA SER A 3 7.70 -14.83 -41.26
C SER A 3 7.81 -15.79 -40.08
N PRO A 4 8.71 -15.55 -39.11
CA PRO A 4 8.77 -16.33 -37.89
C PRO A 4 7.75 -15.80 -36.86
N VAL A 5 7.00 -16.75 -36.30
CA VAL A 5 6.04 -16.62 -35.20
C VAL A 5 6.79 -16.51 -33.87
N SER A 6 6.42 -15.57 -32.99
CA SER A 6 6.90 -15.55 -31.61
C SER A 6 6.02 -16.44 -30.73
N SER A 7 6.59 -17.56 -30.31
CA SER A 7 6.05 -18.46 -29.30
C SER A 7 6.51 -18.00 -27.90
N CYS A 8 5.57 -17.63 -27.04
CA CYS A 8 5.73 -17.71 -25.59
C CYS A 8 5.01 -18.97 -25.11
N LEU A 9 5.76 -20.02 -24.74
CA LEU A 9 5.24 -21.12 -23.91
C LEU A 9 6.33 -21.63 -22.97
N SER A 10 6.07 -21.39 -21.69
CA SER A 10 6.13 -22.32 -20.55
C SER A 10 6.88 -23.64 -20.74
N LEU A 11 7.81 -23.91 -19.81
CA LEU A 11 8.40 -25.24 -19.59
C LEU A 11 7.36 -26.18 -18.97
N LYS A 12 7.28 -27.38 -19.57
CA LYS A 12 6.31 -28.46 -19.35
C LYS A 12 6.81 -29.48 -18.33
N SER A 13 5.86 -30.24 -17.77
CA SER A 13 6.06 -31.65 -17.43
C SER A 13 5.45 -32.49 -18.56
N ASP A 14 6.22 -33.44 -19.10
CA ASP A 14 5.89 -34.27 -20.27
C ASP A 14 5.54 -35.70 -19.87
N ARG A 15 4.40 -36.24 -20.37
CA ARG A 15 4.15 -37.64 -20.83
C ARG A 15 2.82 -37.58 -21.63
N SER A 16 2.55 -38.17 -22.79
CA SER A 16 3.19 -39.14 -23.69
C SER A 16 2.52 -39.06 -25.08
N LYS A 17 3.20 -39.58 -26.12
CA LYS A 17 2.94 -39.51 -27.57
C LYS A 17 1.67 -40.26 -28.06
N HIS A 18 1.08 -39.81 -29.19
CA HIS A 18 0.80 -40.63 -30.40
C HIS A 18 0.47 -39.76 -31.64
N GLU A 19 0.78 -40.28 -32.84
CA GLU A 19 0.80 -39.67 -34.20
C GLU A 19 -0.57 -39.51 -34.90
N PRO A 20 -0.66 -38.69 -35.98
CA PRO A 20 -1.91 -38.21 -36.59
C PRO A 20 -2.32 -38.94 -37.89
N PRO A 21 -3.56 -38.74 -38.38
CA PRO A 21 -3.71 -38.47 -39.81
C PRO A 21 -4.81 -37.47 -40.23
N LEU A 22 -4.43 -36.66 -41.23
CA LEU A 22 -5.15 -36.27 -42.46
C LEU A 22 -6.27 -35.21 -42.45
N PHE A 23 -5.96 -34.12 -43.18
CA PHE A 23 -6.87 -33.07 -43.66
C PHE A 23 -7.55 -33.44 -45.00
N SER A 24 -8.77 -32.95 -45.18
CA SER A 24 -9.51 -32.74 -46.43
C SER A 24 -10.34 -31.46 -46.24
N THR A 25 -10.59 -30.53 -47.16
CA THR A 25 -10.34 -30.33 -48.59
C THR A 25 -10.79 -28.88 -48.87
N GLU A 26 -10.11 -28.18 -49.79
CA GLU A 26 -10.51 -26.87 -50.32
C GLU A 26 -11.79 -26.92 -51.17
N PRO A 27 -12.27 -25.77 -51.71
CA PRO A 27 -11.97 -25.52 -53.14
C PRO A 27 -11.71 -24.04 -53.54
N GLU A 28 -10.63 -23.83 -54.32
CA GLU A 28 -10.55 -23.28 -55.72
C GLU A 28 -11.45 -22.08 -56.17
N PRO A 29 -11.04 -21.26 -57.20
CA PRO A 29 -10.60 -21.75 -58.52
C PRO A 29 -9.58 -20.96 -59.38
N SER A 30 -9.13 -21.68 -60.43
CA SER A 30 -8.98 -21.31 -61.87
C SER A 30 -7.63 -20.80 -62.46
N ASP A 31 -6.94 -21.74 -63.15
CA ASP A 31 -6.66 -21.79 -64.62
C ASP A 31 -5.64 -20.83 -65.29
N THR A 32 -4.74 -21.20 -66.22
CA THR A 32 -4.22 -22.47 -66.77
C THR A 32 -2.94 -22.20 -67.62
N GLN A 33 -2.13 -23.27 -67.82
CA GLN A 33 -1.25 -23.59 -68.98
C GLN A 33 0.15 -22.95 -69.17
N VAL A 34 1.21 -23.61 -69.67
CA VAL A 34 1.71 -25.01 -69.72
C VAL A 34 3.01 -25.03 -70.58
N GLN A 35 4.05 -25.73 -70.08
CA GLN A 35 5.15 -26.49 -70.75
C GLN A 35 6.13 -25.83 -71.77
N SER A 36 7.45 -25.98 -71.52
CA SER A 36 8.20 -27.20 -71.95
C SER A 36 9.74 -27.15 -71.70
N ASN A 37 10.18 -28.05 -70.82
CA ASN A 37 11.37 -28.92 -70.79
C ASN A 37 12.64 -28.71 -71.66
N ARG A 38 13.80 -28.80 -70.98
CA ARG A 38 14.94 -29.71 -71.28
C ARG A 38 15.83 -29.89 -70.01
N GLN A 39 15.82 -31.06 -69.35
CA GLN A 39 16.86 -32.13 -69.35
C GLN A 39 18.30 -31.62 -69.03
N ARG A 40 19.10 -32.15 -68.08
CA ARG A 40 19.29 -33.51 -67.54
C ARG A 40 20.29 -33.54 -66.34
N ALA A 41 20.07 -34.50 -65.41
CA ALA A 41 20.98 -35.29 -64.53
C ALA A 41 21.75 -34.70 -63.32
N GLU A 42 21.16 -34.92 -62.14
CA GLU A 42 21.57 -35.83 -61.02
C GLU A 42 23.05 -36.16 -60.67
N SER A 43 23.37 -35.84 -59.41
CA SER A 43 23.94 -36.67 -58.31
C SER A 43 25.39 -37.23 -58.42
N PRO A 44 26.11 -37.55 -57.31
CA PRO A 44 25.69 -38.46 -56.23
C PRO A 44 25.91 -37.94 -54.78
N VAL A 45 24.95 -38.13 -53.87
CA VAL A 45 24.77 -39.24 -52.89
C VAL A 45 25.45 -39.01 -51.54
N SER A 46 24.63 -39.21 -50.52
CA SER A 46 24.85 -39.22 -49.07
C SER A 46 25.34 -40.59 -48.56
N SER A 47 25.71 -40.65 -47.28
CA SER A 47 25.16 -41.60 -46.28
C SER A 47 26.17 -42.34 -45.37
N CYS A 48 25.69 -42.54 -44.13
CA CYS A 48 25.99 -43.58 -43.13
C CYS A 48 27.13 -43.33 -42.11
N LEU A 49 27.06 -43.69 -40.81
CA LEU A 49 26.04 -44.01 -39.79
C LEU A 49 26.78 -44.43 -38.48
N SER A 50 26.19 -44.12 -37.30
CA SER A 50 26.12 -44.91 -36.04
C SER A 50 27.21 -44.95 -34.92
N LEU A 51 26.80 -44.41 -33.76
CA LEU A 51 26.64 -44.97 -32.38
C LEU A 51 27.78 -45.58 -31.52
N LYS A 52 27.93 -44.96 -30.32
CA LYS A 52 28.22 -45.42 -28.93
C LYS A 52 29.67 -45.64 -28.42
N SER A 53 30.02 -44.79 -27.43
CA SER A 53 30.48 -45.09 -26.05
C SER A 53 31.99 -45.05 -25.65
N ASP A 54 32.23 -44.38 -24.50
CA ASP A 54 33.23 -44.63 -23.42
C ASP A 54 34.65 -44.00 -23.38
N TRP A 55 34.90 -43.32 -22.24
CA TRP A 55 36.11 -43.16 -21.38
C TRP A 55 37.57 -43.01 -21.91
N SER A 56 38.26 -42.05 -21.27
CA SER A 56 39.64 -42.10 -20.71
C SER A 56 40.81 -41.30 -21.33
N LYS A 57 41.52 -40.67 -20.39
CA LYS A 57 42.83 -39.99 -20.25
C LYS A 57 43.92 -40.03 -21.35
N ASP A 58 44.62 -38.87 -21.40
CA ASP A 58 46.08 -38.65 -21.30
C ASP A 58 46.97 -38.17 -22.49
N ARG A 59 47.68 -37.08 -22.14
CA ARG A 59 48.95 -36.44 -22.58
C ARG A 59 49.16 -35.83 -24.00
N PRO A 60 49.71 -34.59 -24.06
CA PRO A 60 50.30 -33.99 -25.25
C PRO A 60 51.83 -34.28 -25.37
N PRO A 61 52.43 -34.19 -26.57
CA PRO A 61 53.87 -34.37 -26.75
C PRO A 61 54.68 -33.06 -26.56
N TYR A 62 55.78 -33.18 -25.80
CA TYR A 62 56.97 -32.29 -25.76
C TYR A 62 57.85 -32.50 -27.04
N PHE A 63 58.85 -31.72 -27.49
CA PHE A 63 59.85 -30.77 -26.94
C PHE A 63 60.26 -29.77 -28.07
N SER A 64 60.76 -28.54 -27.85
CA SER A 64 62.15 -28.30 -27.43
C SER A 64 62.51 -26.80 -27.20
N THR A 65 63.17 -26.56 -26.05
CA THR A 65 64.35 -25.70 -25.75
C THR A 65 64.33 -24.17 -25.95
N GLU A 66 64.09 -23.44 -24.84
CA GLU A 66 64.80 -22.31 -24.17
C GLU A 66 65.78 -21.36 -24.94
N PRO A 67 66.08 -20.12 -24.44
CA PRO A 67 65.75 -19.54 -23.11
C PRO A 67 65.20 -18.08 -23.08
N GLU A 68 64.59 -17.78 -21.93
CA GLU A 68 64.14 -16.54 -21.27
C GLU A 68 65.22 -15.42 -21.03
N PRO A 69 64.92 -14.26 -20.40
CA PRO A 69 63.61 -13.69 -19.96
C PRO A 69 63.41 -12.18 -20.28
N SER A 70 62.16 -11.72 -20.23
CA SER A 70 61.80 -10.56 -19.39
C SER A 70 60.29 -10.50 -19.23
N ASP A 71 59.75 -11.35 -18.35
CA ASP A 71 58.42 -11.13 -17.78
C ASP A 71 58.55 -10.66 -16.34
N LYS A 72 57.79 -9.60 -16.07
CA LYS A 72 57.24 -9.36 -14.74
C LYS A 72 56.28 -10.52 -14.45
N GLN A 73 56.41 -11.14 -13.29
CA GLN A 73 55.25 -11.71 -12.63
C GLN A 73 55.02 -10.99 -11.30
N GLU A 74 53.79 -10.50 -11.21
CA GLU A 74 53.13 -10.04 -10.01
C GLU A 74 53.19 -11.11 -8.92
N ARG A 75 53.35 -10.67 -7.67
CA ARG A 75 52.65 -11.32 -6.57
C ARG A 75 52.23 -10.30 -5.52
N LYS A 76 50.90 -10.21 -5.40
CA LYS A 76 50.12 -10.08 -4.16
C LYS A 76 50.43 -8.88 -3.26
N ARG A 77 49.58 -7.86 -3.34
CA ARG A 77 49.23 -7.00 -2.20
C ARG A 77 47.78 -7.23 -1.80
N ARG A 78 47.57 -7.33 -0.49
CA ARG A 78 46.31 -7.08 0.21
C ARG A 78 45.71 -5.76 -0.30
N HIS A 79 44.47 -5.78 -0.77
CA HIS A 79 43.74 -4.56 -1.13
C HIS A 79 43.08 -3.98 0.13
N VAL A 80 43.82 -3.09 0.79
CA VAL A 80 43.23 -1.87 1.33
C VAL A 80 43.02 -0.98 0.11
N SER A 81 41.79 -0.57 -0.18
CA SER A 81 41.49 0.35 -1.29
C SER A 81 41.96 1.76 -0.94
N VAL A 82 43.27 1.98 -1.03
CA VAL A 82 43.83 3.32 -1.22
C VAL A 82 43.57 3.69 -2.68
N GLU A 83 42.98 4.88 -2.87
CA GLU A 83 42.84 5.55 -4.14
C GLU A 83 44.16 5.51 -4.95
N GLU A 84 44.20 4.81 -6.08
CA GLU A 84 45.19 5.07 -7.11
C GLU A 84 44.62 6.03 -8.15
N GLN A 85 44.45 7.29 -7.75
CA GLN A 85 44.75 8.40 -8.64
C GLN A 85 46.19 8.83 -8.37
N PRO A 86 47.03 9.13 -9.38
CA PRO A 86 48.26 9.88 -9.12
C PRO A 86 47.86 11.31 -8.75
N SER A 87 47.65 11.54 -7.46
CA SER A 87 47.09 12.77 -6.89
C SER A 87 48.11 13.90 -6.75
N CYS A 88 49.34 13.76 -7.27
CA CYS A 88 50.34 14.82 -7.20
C CYS A 88 51.26 14.88 -8.44
N CYS A 89 51.62 16.10 -8.82
CA CYS A 89 52.63 16.34 -9.84
C CYS A 89 54.03 16.10 -9.26
N SER A 90 54.84 15.25 -9.87
CA SER A 90 56.20 14.95 -9.36
C SER A 90 57.20 16.12 -9.44
N LEU A 91 56.82 17.24 -10.07
CA LEU A 91 57.65 18.47 -10.13
C LEU A 91 57.30 19.49 -9.04
N CYS A 92 56.02 19.66 -8.69
CA CYS A 92 55.60 20.61 -7.65
C CYS A 92 55.07 19.94 -6.38
N GLN A 93 54.94 18.62 -6.37
CA GLN A 93 54.41 17.78 -5.29
C GLN A 93 52.97 18.12 -4.83
N ASP A 94 52.29 19.04 -5.52
CA ASP A 94 50.89 19.42 -5.31
C ASP A 94 49.93 18.65 -6.23
N VAL A 95 48.62 18.70 -5.90
CA VAL A 95 47.52 18.18 -6.74
C VAL A 95 47.58 18.75 -8.15
N LEU A 96 47.38 17.88 -9.15
CA LEU A 96 47.51 18.21 -10.57
C LEU A 96 46.56 19.35 -10.98
N LYS A 97 47.11 20.54 -11.22
CA LYS A 97 46.43 21.67 -11.85
C LYS A 97 46.73 21.66 -13.35
N ASP A 98 45.69 21.47 -14.17
CA ASP A 98 45.79 21.35 -15.63
C ASP A 98 46.72 20.18 -16.04
N PRO A 99 46.26 18.93 -15.89
CA PRO A 99 47.09 17.73 -16.02
C PRO A 99 47.49 17.48 -17.48
N VAL A 100 48.80 17.35 -17.71
CA VAL A 100 49.40 17.00 -19.01
C VAL A 100 50.06 15.64 -18.90
N SER A 101 49.65 14.69 -19.73
CA SER A 101 50.32 13.41 -19.86
C SER A 101 51.49 13.50 -20.85
N THR A 102 52.61 12.92 -20.46
CA THR A 102 53.74 12.68 -21.36
C THR A 102 53.48 11.42 -22.20
N SER A 103 54.15 11.25 -23.34
CA SER A 103 54.00 10.07 -24.21
C SER A 103 54.32 8.73 -23.56
N CYS A 104 54.93 8.75 -22.37
CA CYS A 104 55.18 7.57 -21.55
C CYS A 104 54.14 7.32 -20.44
N GLY A 105 53.02 8.07 -20.42
CA GLY A 105 51.90 7.86 -19.49
C GLY A 105 51.99 8.59 -18.14
N HIS A 106 53.06 9.36 -17.88
CA HIS A 106 53.20 10.12 -16.63
C HIS A 106 52.55 11.51 -16.72
N TRP A 107 51.91 11.94 -15.62
CA TRP A 107 51.11 13.17 -15.53
C TRP A 107 51.81 14.28 -14.73
N PHE A 108 51.70 15.52 -15.20
CA PHE A 108 52.28 16.71 -14.58
C PHE A 108 51.36 17.92 -14.70
N CYS A 109 51.47 18.91 -13.81
CA CYS A 109 50.83 20.22 -14.03
C CYS A 109 51.42 20.87 -15.29
N ARG A 110 50.57 21.47 -16.14
CA ARG A 110 50.99 22.10 -17.40
C ARG A 110 52.15 23.07 -17.25
N GLN A 111 52.08 23.98 -16.27
CA GLN A 111 53.13 24.96 -16.01
C GLN A 111 54.43 24.32 -15.51
N CYS A 112 54.34 23.22 -14.77
CA CYS A 112 55.51 22.52 -14.25
C CYS A 112 56.28 21.83 -15.38
N ILE A 113 55.58 21.09 -16.25
CA ILE A 113 56.24 20.37 -17.35
C ILE A 113 56.77 21.32 -18.42
N THR A 114 56.08 22.44 -18.69
CA THR A 114 56.56 23.48 -19.60
C THR A 114 57.82 24.15 -19.05
N SER A 115 57.84 24.53 -17.76
CA SER A 115 59.04 25.11 -17.11
C SER A 115 60.24 24.17 -17.13
N TYR A 116 60.03 22.85 -16.92
CA TYR A 116 61.08 21.85 -17.00
C TYR A 116 61.67 21.73 -18.42
N TRP A 117 60.83 21.76 -19.46
CA TRP A 117 61.30 21.75 -20.85
C TRP A 117 61.97 23.06 -21.26
N ASP A 118 61.57 24.20 -20.70
CA ASP A 118 62.17 25.50 -21.00
C ASP A 118 63.55 25.68 -20.33
N GLN A 119 63.81 25.02 -19.19
CA GLN A 119 65.11 25.04 -18.50
C GLN A 119 66.16 24.10 -19.14
N SER A 120 65.73 23.11 -19.93
CA SER A 120 66.60 22.11 -20.58
C SER A 120 67.07 22.57 -21.98
N ALA A 121 67.63 23.79 -22.05
CA ALA A 121 67.93 24.54 -23.27
C ALA A 121 69.07 23.98 -24.19
N SER A 122 69.42 22.68 -24.11
CA SER A 122 70.52 22.11 -24.92
C SER A 122 70.24 20.77 -25.62
N SER A 123 68.99 20.30 -25.72
CA SER A 123 68.68 19.20 -26.65
C SER A 123 67.27 19.30 -27.22
N GLU A 124 67.13 19.11 -28.55
CA GLU A 124 65.89 19.17 -29.34
C GLU A 124 64.82 18.10 -28.98
N HIS A 125 64.89 17.51 -27.79
CA HIS A 125 64.03 16.42 -27.35
C HIS A 125 63.51 16.68 -25.93
N SER A 126 62.20 16.85 -25.79
CA SER A 126 61.51 16.90 -24.50
C SER A 126 61.53 15.51 -23.85
N SER A 127 62.27 15.37 -22.75
CA SER A 127 62.30 14.16 -21.92
C SER A 127 61.30 14.22 -20.78
N CYS A 128 60.70 13.09 -20.41
CA CYS A 128 59.87 12.98 -19.20
C CYS A 128 60.74 13.14 -17.93
N PRO A 129 60.38 14.05 -16.99
CA PRO A 129 61.11 14.23 -15.73
C PRO A 129 61.13 12.98 -14.83
N GLN A 130 60.10 12.13 -14.93
CA GLN A 130 59.90 11.01 -14.02
C GLN A 130 60.57 9.71 -14.47
N CYS A 131 60.67 9.45 -15.78
CA CYS A 131 61.27 8.21 -16.30
C CYS A 131 62.34 8.42 -17.38
N GLY A 132 62.66 9.68 -17.73
CA GLY A 132 63.73 10.01 -18.68
C GLY A 132 63.47 9.66 -20.14
N LYS A 133 62.31 9.07 -20.49
CA LYS A 133 61.97 8.72 -21.88
C LYS A 133 61.90 9.98 -22.76
N ARG A 134 62.66 9.98 -23.86
CA ARG A 134 62.76 11.07 -24.85
C ARG A 134 61.68 10.90 -25.93
N SER A 135 60.87 11.94 -26.17
CA SER A 135 59.94 11.96 -27.30
C SER A 135 60.59 12.62 -28.52
N ARG A 136 60.41 12.05 -29.72
CA ARG A 136 60.94 12.60 -30.99
C ARG A 136 60.10 13.75 -31.57
N THR A 137 58.96 14.03 -30.97
CA THR A 137 58.08 15.13 -31.38
C THR A 137 57.90 16.04 -30.18
N ARG A 138 58.40 17.28 -30.27
CA ARG A 138 57.83 18.39 -29.52
C ARG A 138 56.33 18.33 -29.81
N PRO A 139 55.41 18.34 -28.82
CA PRO A 139 54.02 18.63 -29.14
C PRO A 139 54.06 19.99 -29.82
N ALA A 140 53.97 19.98 -31.15
CA ALA A 140 53.73 21.19 -31.88
C ALA A 140 52.49 21.77 -31.21
N VAL A 141 52.62 23.01 -30.77
CA VAL A 141 51.48 23.92 -30.73
C VAL A 141 50.97 23.94 -32.16
N GLN A 142 50.16 22.94 -32.53
CA GLN A 142 49.29 23.07 -33.67
C GLN A 142 48.22 24.04 -33.19
N THR A 143 48.42 25.27 -33.63
CA THR A 143 47.45 26.34 -33.77
C THR A 143 46.26 25.95 -34.66
N SER A 144 45.82 24.67 -34.62
CA SER A 144 44.58 24.18 -35.21
C SER A 144 43.50 23.94 -34.15
N SER A 145 43.82 23.90 -32.85
CA SER A 145 42.79 23.77 -31.79
C SER A 145 41.89 25.00 -31.70
N ALA A 146 42.36 26.19 -32.09
CA ALA A 146 41.51 27.37 -32.16
C ALA A 146 40.47 27.25 -33.31
N GLN A 147 40.84 26.69 -34.47
CA GLN A 147 39.89 26.48 -35.58
C GLN A 147 39.01 25.24 -35.39
N LEU A 148 39.52 24.14 -34.82
CA LEU A 148 38.74 22.94 -34.50
C LEU A 148 37.73 23.20 -33.37
N ASN A 149 38.07 24.01 -32.37
CA ASN A 149 37.13 24.46 -31.35
C ASN A 149 36.11 25.45 -31.91
N VAL A 150 36.49 26.36 -32.82
CA VAL A 150 35.52 27.26 -33.47
C VAL A 150 34.51 26.47 -34.28
N VAL A 151 34.93 25.50 -35.10
CA VAL A 151 34.00 24.68 -35.90
C VAL A 151 33.14 23.76 -35.01
N LEU A 152 33.70 23.19 -33.95
CA LEU A 152 32.90 22.41 -32.98
C LEU A 152 31.89 23.31 -32.26
N GLN A 153 32.31 24.50 -31.82
CA GLN A 153 31.45 25.46 -31.15
C GLN A 153 30.33 25.96 -32.08
N GLU A 154 30.62 26.28 -33.34
CA GLU A 154 29.62 26.64 -34.35
C GLU A 154 28.56 25.54 -34.53
N VAL A 155 28.99 24.27 -34.59
CA VAL A 155 28.07 23.12 -34.70
C VAL A 155 27.25 22.92 -33.43
N LEU A 156 27.85 23.11 -32.24
CA LEU A 156 27.15 23.04 -30.97
C LEU A 156 26.16 24.20 -30.79
N ASP A 157 26.50 25.40 -31.26
CA ASP A 157 25.61 26.57 -31.24
C ASP A 157 24.44 26.39 -32.23
N GLU A 158 24.70 25.86 -33.45
CA GLU A 158 23.65 25.44 -34.38
C GLU A 158 22.72 24.38 -33.75
N HIS A 159 23.30 23.43 -33.02
CA HIS A 159 22.55 22.40 -32.32
C HIS A 159 21.71 22.96 -31.16
N LYS A 160 22.25 23.91 -30.37
CA LYS A 160 21.51 24.63 -29.34
C LYS A 160 20.33 25.39 -29.93
N ILE A 161 20.51 26.09 -31.06
CA ILE A 161 19.42 26.77 -31.75
C ILE A 161 18.35 25.77 -32.19
N SER A 162 18.76 24.62 -32.75
CA SER A 162 17.83 23.56 -33.17
C SER A 162 17.01 23.00 -32.00
N LEU A 163 17.65 22.71 -30.86
CA LEU A 163 16.97 22.21 -29.67
C LEU A 163 16.10 23.28 -29.03
N ARG A 164 16.56 24.53 -28.98
CA ARG A 164 15.75 25.68 -28.53
C ARG A 164 14.47 25.77 -29.35
N MET A 165 14.56 25.79 -30.68
CA MET A 165 13.39 25.86 -31.56
C MET A 165 12.42 24.68 -31.33
N ARG A 166 12.95 23.49 -31.03
CA ARG A 166 12.16 22.28 -30.75
C ARG A 166 11.47 22.30 -29.38
N CYS A 167 12.03 22.98 -28.38
CA CYS A 167 11.52 22.99 -26.99
C CYS A 167 10.88 24.33 -26.55
N GLU A 168 11.04 25.42 -27.30
CA GLU A 168 10.56 26.76 -26.93
C GLU A 168 9.02 26.86 -26.98
N ARG A 169 8.37 26.07 -27.84
CA ARG A 169 6.92 26.13 -28.07
C ARG A 169 6.25 24.80 -27.78
N VAL A 170 5.10 24.87 -27.11
CA VAL A 170 4.23 23.72 -26.86
C VAL A 170 2.89 23.92 -27.57
N THR A 171 2.34 22.84 -28.13
CA THR A 171 1.01 22.84 -28.74
C THR A 171 -0.06 22.72 -27.65
N GLU A 172 -0.61 23.84 -27.19
CA GLU A 172 -1.70 23.86 -26.20
C GLU A 172 -3.12 23.73 -26.79
N GLY A 173 -3.26 23.40 -28.08
CA GLY A 173 -4.57 23.23 -28.71
C GLY A 173 -5.38 24.52 -28.90
N SER A 174 -4.81 25.72 -28.76
CA SER A 174 -5.32 26.96 -29.40
C SER A 174 -4.37 28.15 -29.25
N ASP A 175 -4.34 29.04 -30.24
CA ASP A 175 -4.33 30.50 -30.05
C ASP A 175 -5.15 31.15 -31.18
N GLY A 176 -6.23 31.83 -30.81
CA GLY A 176 -7.22 32.44 -31.69
C GLY A 176 -6.78 33.78 -32.29
N THR A 177 -5.75 33.77 -33.14
CA THR A 177 -5.53 34.89 -34.08
C THR A 177 -5.40 34.34 -35.49
N GLY A 178 -6.40 34.63 -36.32
CA GLY A 178 -6.35 34.33 -37.74
C GLY A 178 -5.16 35.03 -38.38
N ARG A 179 -4.46 34.30 -39.25
CA ARG A 179 -3.20 34.62 -39.98
C ARG A 179 -1.92 34.31 -39.21
N ASP A 180 -1.45 33.07 -39.34
CA ASP A 180 -0.23 32.74 -40.10
C ASP A 180 0.11 31.26 -39.91
N GLU A 181 0.26 30.52 -41.01
CA GLU A 181 0.56 29.07 -41.03
C GLU A 181 1.98 28.71 -40.55
N THR A 182 2.66 29.58 -39.81
CA THR A 182 4.03 29.34 -39.32
C THR A 182 4.21 29.87 -37.90
N GLY A 183 3.81 29.12 -36.87
CA GLY A 183 4.25 29.36 -35.48
C GLY A 183 3.19 29.45 -34.36
N SER A 184 2.07 28.74 -34.41
CA SER A 184 0.98 28.85 -33.41
C SER A 184 1.18 28.05 -32.09
N GLY A 185 2.37 28.06 -31.50
CA GLY A 185 2.63 27.37 -30.23
C GLY A 185 2.87 28.33 -29.07
N THR A 186 2.28 28.06 -27.91
CA THR A 186 2.49 28.87 -26.69
C THR A 186 3.94 28.74 -26.24
N LEU A 187 4.57 29.85 -25.86
CA LEU A 187 5.92 29.83 -25.30
C LEU A 187 5.94 29.06 -23.98
N LEU A 188 6.76 28.02 -23.89
CA LEU A 188 6.87 27.17 -22.69
C LEU A 188 7.12 28.02 -21.44
N ASN A 189 8.04 28.99 -21.51
CA ASN A 189 8.38 29.88 -20.39
C ASN A 189 7.20 30.72 -19.85
N ARG A 190 6.15 30.93 -20.66
CA ARG A 190 4.96 31.70 -20.23
C ARG A 190 4.01 30.88 -19.36
N ILE A 191 3.95 29.57 -19.60
CA ILE A 191 2.99 28.65 -18.98
C ILE A 191 3.64 27.70 -17.97
N TYR A 192 4.97 27.54 -18.04
CA TYR A 192 5.69 26.63 -17.17
C TYR A 192 5.59 27.07 -15.71
N THR A 193 5.17 26.13 -14.87
CA THR A 193 5.19 26.22 -13.42
C THR A 193 6.12 25.10 -12.95
N GLU A 194 7.05 25.42 -12.05
CA GLU A 194 8.05 24.45 -11.57
C GLU A 194 7.33 23.27 -10.91
N LEU A 195 7.76 22.04 -11.22
CA LEU A 195 7.18 20.82 -10.65
C LEU A 195 7.84 20.48 -9.32
N TYR A 196 7.07 19.88 -8.42
CA TYR A 196 7.61 19.29 -7.21
C TYR A 196 8.24 17.93 -7.52
N ILE A 197 9.56 17.83 -7.38
CA ILE A 197 10.36 16.63 -7.62
C ILE A 197 11.10 16.27 -6.33
N THR A 198 11.10 14.99 -5.96
CA THR A 198 11.76 14.49 -4.76
C THR A 198 12.78 13.40 -5.10
N GLU A 199 13.83 13.25 -4.27
CA GLU A 199 14.78 12.14 -4.36
C GLU A 199 14.20 10.89 -3.68
N GLY A 200 14.21 9.74 -4.36
CA GLY A 200 13.61 8.49 -3.92
C GLY A 200 12.39 8.06 -4.75
N GLN A 201 11.81 6.92 -4.38
CA GLN A 201 10.51 6.42 -4.88
C GLN A 201 9.63 6.12 -3.68
N SER A 202 8.38 6.59 -3.68
CA SER A 202 7.44 6.29 -2.60
C SER A 202 7.03 4.80 -2.57
N GLU A 203 6.75 4.27 -1.36
CA GLU A 203 6.53 2.82 -1.13
C GLU A 203 5.25 2.26 -1.81
N GLU A 204 4.32 3.10 -2.28
CA GLU A 204 2.97 2.68 -2.72
C GLU A 204 2.69 2.78 -4.24
N VAL A 205 3.65 3.19 -5.09
CA VAL A 205 3.35 3.58 -6.50
C VAL A 205 3.18 2.42 -7.49
N ASN A 206 3.37 1.16 -7.09
CA ASN A 206 3.65 0.10 -8.07
C ASN A 206 2.44 -0.71 -8.60
N THR A 207 1.19 -0.48 -8.16
CA THR A 207 0.06 -1.33 -8.59
C THR A 207 -1.32 -0.68 -8.81
N GLN A 208 -1.52 0.61 -8.52
CA GLN A 208 -2.86 1.25 -8.54
C GLN A 208 -3.17 2.08 -9.80
N HIS A 209 -4.44 2.44 -10.03
CA HIS A 209 -4.88 3.32 -11.14
C HIS A 209 -4.42 4.79 -10.95
N GLU A 210 -4.12 5.54 -12.01
CA GLU A 210 -3.46 6.87 -11.93
C GLU A 210 -4.23 7.91 -11.11
N VAL A 211 -5.57 7.99 -11.27
CA VAL A 211 -6.43 8.89 -10.47
C VAL A 211 -6.41 8.49 -8.98
N ARG A 212 -6.35 7.19 -8.70
CA ARG A 212 -6.28 6.63 -7.35
C ARG A 212 -4.93 6.90 -6.70
N GLN A 213 -3.84 6.79 -7.47
CA GLN A 213 -2.50 7.14 -7.03
C GLN A 213 -2.41 8.61 -6.61
N LEU A 214 -3.15 9.53 -7.25
CA LEU A 214 -3.20 10.93 -6.83
C LEU A 214 -3.94 11.14 -5.52
N GLU A 215 -5.10 10.50 -5.37
CA GLU A 215 -5.89 10.58 -4.15
C GLU A 215 -5.04 10.10 -2.96
N THR A 216 -4.31 9.00 -3.12
CA THR A 216 -3.37 8.46 -2.11
C THR A 216 -2.11 9.33 -1.92
N ALA A 217 -1.46 9.75 -3.01
CA ALA A 217 -0.18 10.49 -2.96
C ALA A 217 -0.32 11.94 -2.50
N SER A 218 -1.48 12.58 -2.70
CA SER A 218 -1.74 13.97 -2.28
C SER A 218 -1.62 14.19 -0.76
N LYS A 219 -1.63 13.11 0.04
CA LYS A 219 -1.46 13.15 1.49
C LYS A 219 -0.26 12.38 2.01
N MET A 220 0.28 11.49 1.18
CA MET A 220 1.58 10.86 1.41
C MET A 220 2.73 11.79 0.99
N GLU A 221 2.76 13.02 1.52
CA GLU A 221 4.05 13.70 1.76
C GLU A 221 4.82 12.85 2.79
N THR A 222 5.27 11.66 2.39
CA THR A 222 5.84 10.64 3.26
C THR A 222 7.31 10.46 2.94
N LEU A 223 8.09 10.60 4.02
CA LEU A 223 9.38 9.94 4.27
C LEU A 223 10.53 10.43 3.41
N HIS A 224 11.31 11.36 3.97
CA HIS A 224 12.64 11.74 3.47
C HIS A 224 12.68 12.32 2.05
N ASP A 225 11.56 12.86 1.56
CA ASP A 225 11.53 13.59 0.31
C ASP A 225 12.44 14.81 0.43
N THR A 226 13.67 14.66 -0.03
CA THR A 226 14.59 15.79 -0.22
C THR A 226 14.14 16.43 -1.53
N PRO A 227 13.48 17.60 -1.50
CA PRO A 227 13.05 18.26 -2.72
C PRO A 227 14.30 18.56 -3.54
N ILE A 228 14.26 18.16 -4.81
CA ILE A 228 15.36 18.35 -5.74
C ILE A 228 14.89 19.23 -6.88
N ARG A 229 15.62 20.30 -7.15
CA ARG A 229 15.35 21.11 -8.35
C ARG A 229 15.77 20.31 -9.58
N CYS A 230 15.05 20.50 -10.67
CA CYS A 230 15.32 19.79 -11.93
C CYS A 230 16.77 19.99 -12.43
N CYS A 231 17.35 21.17 -12.23
CA CYS A 231 18.74 21.47 -12.60
C CYS A 231 19.80 20.91 -11.63
N ASP A 232 19.38 20.35 -10.50
CA ASP A 232 20.25 19.75 -9.49
C ASP A 232 20.20 18.20 -9.53
N ILE A 233 19.44 17.59 -10.46
CA ILE A 233 19.22 16.14 -10.55
C ILE A 233 20.53 15.32 -10.60
N PHE A 234 21.58 15.85 -11.23
CA PHE A 234 22.91 15.21 -11.32
C PHE A 234 23.92 15.69 -10.27
N LYS A 235 23.55 16.63 -9.39
CA LYS A 235 24.43 17.14 -8.32
C LYS A 235 24.30 16.24 -7.09
N ALA A 236 25.43 15.75 -6.59
CA ALA A 236 25.47 14.99 -5.36
C ALA A 236 25.14 15.89 -4.16
N SER A 237 24.42 15.36 -3.17
CA SER A 237 24.23 16.06 -1.90
C SER A 237 25.57 16.16 -1.16
N PRO A 238 25.75 17.11 -0.22
CA PRO A 238 27.01 17.27 0.53
C PRO A 238 27.47 15.99 1.24
N ASP A 239 26.53 15.10 1.57
CA ASP A 239 26.75 13.87 2.32
C ASP A 239 26.97 12.62 1.42
N GLN A 240 26.74 12.72 0.10
CA GLN A 240 26.93 11.63 -0.86
C GLN A 240 28.30 11.73 -1.55
N GLN A 241 29.20 10.77 -1.27
CA GLN A 241 30.51 10.63 -1.95
C GLN A 241 30.45 9.92 -3.31
N ARG A 242 29.27 9.42 -3.74
CA ARG A 242 29.12 8.67 -5.01
C ARG A 242 28.83 9.59 -6.19
N ARG A 243 29.53 9.35 -7.31
CA ARG A 243 29.28 10.04 -8.60
C ARG A 243 27.97 9.55 -9.20
N ILE A 244 27.06 10.48 -9.51
CA ILE A 244 25.77 10.18 -10.15
C ILE A 244 25.93 10.26 -11.67
N ARG A 245 25.62 9.18 -12.37
CA ARG A 245 25.68 9.07 -13.83
C ARG A 245 24.32 8.80 -14.44
N VAL A 246 23.56 7.85 -13.89
CA VAL A 246 22.24 7.43 -14.38
C VAL A 246 21.16 7.85 -13.39
N VAL A 247 20.23 8.68 -13.86
CA VAL A 247 19.08 9.13 -13.07
C VAL A 247 17.79 8.62 -13.72
N LEU A 248 16.96 7.97 -12.91
CA LEU A 248 15.63 7.49 -13.31
C LEU A 248 14.57 8.36 -12.62
N THR A 249 13.75 9.05 -13.40
CA THR A 249 12.66 9.90 -12.93
C THR A 249 11.32 9.23 -13.18
N ASN A 250 10.64 8.88 -12.10
CA ASN A 250 9.33 8.27 -12.09
C ASN A 250 8.23 9.33 -11.92
N GLY A 251 7.01 8.98 -12.33
CA GLY A 251 5.82 9.77 -12.03
C GLY A 251 4.62 9.28 -12.81
N VAL A 252 3.41 9.61 -12.34
CA VAL A 252 2.15 9.24 -12.99
C VAL A 252 2.00 9.88 -14.39
N ALA A 253 1.07 9.40 -15.23
CA ALA A 253 0.84 10.04 -16.52
C ALA A 253 0.36 11.49 -16.33
N GLY A 254 0.65 12.34 -17.32
CA GLY A 254 0.27 13.76 -17.28
C GLY A 254 1.01 14.63 -16.25
N VAL A 255 1.81 14.06 -15.34
CA VAL A 255 2.44 14.79 -14.21
C VAL A 255 3.47 15.83 -14.62
N GLY A 256 3.88 15.83 -15.89
CA GLY A 256 4.82 16.82 -16.44
C GLY A 256 6.26 16.34 -16.60
N LYS A 257 6.50 15.02 -16.63
CA LYS A 257 7.84 14.44 -16.90
C LYS A 257 8.46 15.01 -18.18
N THR A 258 7.76 14.88 -19.32
CA THR A 258 8.19 15.44 -20.62
C THR A 258 8.32 16.97 -20.59
N PHE A 259 7.43 17.69 -19.90
CA PHE A 259 7.53 19.14 -19.73
C PHE A 259 8.81 19.55 -18.97
N SER A 260 9.22 18.77 -17.97
CA SER A 260 10.47 19.00 -17.25
C SER A 260 11.69 18.78 -18.13
N VAL A 261 11.67 17.72 -18.95
CA VAL A 261 12.72 17.45 -19.94
C VAL A 261 12.81 18.58 -20.97
N GLN A 262 11.66 19.06 -21.49
CA GLN A 262 11.61 20.17 -22.42
C GLN A 262 12.14 21.47 -21.79
N LYS A 263 11.73 21.78 -20.56
CA LYS A 263 12.20 22.98 -19.85
C LYS A 263 13.70 22.92 -19.58
N PHE A 264 14.20 21.78 -19.09
CA PHE A 264 15.63 21.55 -18.86
C PHE A 264 16.44 21.74 -20.15
N THR A 265 15.95 21.19 -21.26
CA THR A 265 16.59 21.30 -22.57
C THR A 265 16.58 22.75 -23.09
N LEU A 266 15.46 23.46 -22.90
CA LEU A 266 15.32 24.87 -23.27
C LEU A 266 16.30 25.75 -22.49
N ASP A 267 16.39 25.57 -21.16
CA ASP A 267 17.31 26.34 -20.31
C ASP A 267 18.78 26.10 -20.67
N TRP A 268 19.13 24.85 -20.97
CA TRP A 268 20.47 24.51 -21.47
C TRP A 268 20.78 25.19 -22.82
N ALA A 269 19.80 25.21 -23.72
CA ALA A 269 19.93 25.79 -25.06
C ALA A 269 19.98 27.33 -25.04
N GLU A 270 19.24 27.98 -24.14
CA GLU A 270 19.25 29.43 -23.91
C GLU A 270 20.50 29.90 -23.16
N GLY A 271 21.23 28.98 -22.51
CA GLY A 271 22.42 29.33 -21.74
C GLY A 271 22.14 29.72 -20.28
N SER A 272 20.90 29.53 -19.79
CA SER A 272 20.47 29.96 -18.46
C SER A 272 20.93 29.00 -17.36
N GLU A 273 20.87 27.68 -17.58
CA GLU A 273 21.25 26.66 -16.61
C GLU A 273 22.05 25.49 -17.25
N ASN A 274 22.67 24.63 -16.44
CA ASN A 274 23.36 23.36 -16.83
C ASN A 274 24.48 23.48 -17.89
N GLN A 275 25.18 24.63 -17.94
CA GLN A 275 26.25 24.88 -18.91
C GLN A 275 27.54 24.07 -18.66
N ASP A 276 27.57 23.26 -17.60
CA ASP A 276 28.64 22.29 -17.37
C ASP A 276 28.59 21.10 -18.34
N VAL A 277 27.43 20.85 -18.97
CA VAL A 277 27.23 19.84 -20.02
C VAL A 277 27.59 20.44 -21.40
N SER A 278 28.51 19.79 -22.12
CA SER A 278 28.99 20.25 -23.44
C SER A 278 27.98 19.99 -24.56
N LEU A 279 27.30 18.84 -24.53
CA LEU A 279 26.33 18.44 -25.55
C LEU A 279 25.20 17.63 -24.90
N LEU A 280 23.96 18.08 -25.10
CA LEU A 280 22.73 17.44 -24.64
C LEU A 280 22.05 16.76 -25.84
N VAL A 281 21.73 15.47 -25.69
CA VAL A 281 21.04 14.68 -26.70
C VAL A 281 19.70 14.21 -26.14
N LEU A 282 18.61 14.76 -26.66
CA LEU A 282 17.25 14.32 -26.34
C LEU A 282 16.78 13.25 -27.33
N LEU A 283 16.36 12.08 -26.81
CA LEU A 283 15.80 10.98 -27.58
C LEU A 283 14.51 10.50 -26.90
N SER A 284 13.38 10.53 -27.61
CA SER A 284 12.14 9.96 -27.08
C SER A 284 12.02 8.48 -27.44
N PHE A 285 11.55 7.64 -26.52
CA PHE A 285 11.23 6.24 -26.85
C PHE A 285 10.14 6.13 -27.92
N ARG A 286 9.24 7.13 -28.02
CA ARG A 286 8.27 7.24 -29.13
C ARG A 286 8.97 7.29 -30.48
N GLU A 287 10.07 8.04 -30.57
CA GLU A 287 10.86 8.19 -31.79
C GLU A 287 11.69 6.94 -32.09
N LEU A 288 12.28 6.35 -31.05
CA LEU A 288 13.13 5.16 -31.19
C LEU A 288 12.33 3.93 -31.64
N ASN A 289 11.04 3.86 -31.32
CA ASN A 289 10.15 2.80 -31.81
C ASN A 289 10.06 2.74 -33.35
N LEU A 290 10.28 3.85 -34.07
CA LEU A 290 10.19 3.90 -35.53
C LEU A 290 11.34 3.18 -36.25
N ILE A 291 12.48 2.98 -35.56
CA ILE A 291 13.71 2.39 -36.10
C ILE A 291 14.09 1.07 -35.43
N ARG A 292 13.16 0.46 -34.69
CA ARG A 292 13.42 -0.71 -33.84
C ARG A 292 13.99 -1.93 -34.59
N ASP A 293 13.62 -2.08 -35.86
CA ASP A 293 13.93 -3.25 -36.69
C ASP A 293 15.24 -3.07 -37.49
N GLU A 294 15.91 -1.94 -37.34
CA GLU A 294 17.12 -1.57 -38.08
C GLU A 294 18.37 -1.55 -37.19
N GLN A 295 19.54 -1.75 -37.80
CA GLN A 295 20.83 -1.69 -37.10
C GLN A 295 21.51 -0.34 -37.30
N TYR A 296 21.85 0.30 -36.18
CA TYR A 296 22.48 1.61 -36.11
C TYR A 296 23.79 1.54 -35.33
N SER A 297 24.71 2.46 -35.62
CA SER A 297 25.75 2.82 -34.66
C SER A 297 25.30 4.04 -33.87
N LEU A 298 25.81 4.24 -32.65
CA LEU A 298 25.42 5.39 -31.83
C LEU A 298 25.69 6.72 -32.56
N LEU A 299 26.82 6.84 -33.25
CA LEU A 299 27.14 8.03 -34.05
C LEU A 299 26.11 8.26 -35.17
N ARG A 300 25.70 7.19 -35.85
CA ARG A 300 24.68 7.29 -36.91
C ARG A 300 23.32 7.65 -36.33
N LEU A 301 22.95 7.06 -35.19
CA LEU A 301 21.72 7.36 -34.46
C LEU A 301 21.64 8.85 -34.11
N LEU A 302 22.74 9.43 -33.63
CA LEU A 302 22.84 10.86 -33.34
C LEU A 302 22.63 11.73 -34.59
N HIS A 303 23.27 11.37 -35.72
CA HIS A 303 23.11 12.11 -36.97
C HIS A 303 21.70 12.02 -37.56
N VAL A 304 20.98 10.95 -37.24
CA VAL A 304 19.61 10.70 -37.67
C VAL A 304 18.62 11.58 -36.90
N PHE A 305 18.70 11.58 -35.57
CA PHE A 305 17.78 12.36 -34.73
C PHE A 305 18.17 13.83 -34.60
N HIS A 306 19.44 14.15 -34.79
CA HIS A 306 19.99 15.50 -34.67
C HIS A 306 20.89 15.82 -35.88
N PRO A 307 20.29 16.18 -37.05
CA PRO A 307 21.04 16.40 -38.29
C PRO A 307 22.12 17.49 -38.20
N THR A 308 21.96 18.46 -37.30
CA THR A 308 22.98 19.49 -37.01
C THR A 308 24.30 18.87 -36.55
N LEU A 309 24.27 17.70 -35.92
CA LEU A 309 25.46 16.98 -35.45
C LEU A 309 26.19 16.19 -36.55
N GLN A 310 25.77 16.23 -37.82
CA GLN A 310 26.42 15.50 -38.92
C GLN A 310 27.94 15.78 -39.05
N LYS A 311 28.38 16.99 -38.68
CA LYS A 311 29.78 17.41 -38.73
C LYS A 311 30.60 16.96 -37.49
N VAL A 312 29.94 16.35 -36.51
CA VAL A 312 30.57 15.81 -35.29
C VAL A 312 31.05 14.38 -35.57
N THR A 313 32.33 14.13 -35.29
CA THR A 313 32.98 12.82 -35.45
C THR A 313 33.06 12.10 -34.10
N ALA A 314 33.41 10.81 -34.11
CA ALA A 314 33.57 10.00 -32.90
C ALA A 314 34.61 10.60 -31.93
N GLU A 315 35.72 11.15 -32.44
CA GLU A 315 36.77 11.76 -31.62
C GLU A 315 36.28 13.05 -30.95
N LYS A 316 35.41 13.81 -31.62
CA LYS A 316 34.80 15.03 -31.07
C LYS A 316 33.78 14.71 -29.98
N LEU A 317 33.02 13.62 -30.12
CA LEU A 317 32.11 13.15 -29.06
C LEU A 317 32.85 12.72 -27.80
N ALA A 318 34.01 12.07 -27.95
CA ALA A 318 34.79 11.55 -26.83
C ALA A 318 35.33 12.63 -25.88
N VAL A 319 35.49 13.88 -26.36
CA VAL A 319 35.97 15.02 -25.55
C VAL A 319 34.83 15.86 -24.95
N CYS A 320 33.58 15.60 -25.31
CA CYS A 320 32.42 16.31 -24.80
C CYS A 320 31.92 15.69 -23.48
N LYS A 321 31.50 16.53 -22.52
CA LYS A 321 30.64 16.05 -21.43
C LYS A 321 29.23 15.88 -22.00
N LEU A 322 28.85 14.63 -22.24
CA LEU A 322 27.58 14.26 -22.86
C LEU A 322 26.48 14.03 -21.82
N LEU A 323 25.28 14.50 -22.11
CA LEU A 323 24.05 14.13 -21.42
C LEU A 323 23.06 13.54 -22.42
N PHE A 324 22.65 12.30 -22.20
CA PHE A 324 21.55 11.67 -22.91
C PHE A 324 20.28 11.75 -22.07
N ILE A 325 19.20 12.24 -22.67
CA ILE A 325 17.87 12.22 -22.05
C ILE A 325 17.00 11.26 -22.85
N PHE A 326 16.54 10.20 -22.19
CA PHE A 326 15.62 9.21 -22.72
C PHE A 326 14.22 9.46 -22.14
N ASP A 327 13.36 10.10 -22.94
CA ASP A 327 12.02 10.47 -22.49
C ASP A 327 10.98 9.40 -22.86
N GLY A 328 10.19 8.97 -21.86
CA GLY A 328 9.00 8.12 -22.04
C GLY A 328 9.28 6.61 -22.14
N LEU A 329 10.09 6.03 -21.25
CA LEU A 329 10.39 4.58 -21.28
C LEU A 329 9.14 3.70 -21.26
N ASP A 330 8.06 4.14 -20.60
CA ASP A 330 6.78 3.44 -20.55
C ASP A 330 6.05 3.33 -21.89
N GLU A 331 6.52 4.03 -22.91
CA GLU A 331 6.00 4.00 -24.28
C GLU A 331 6.92 3.20 -25.22
N SER A 332 8.00 2.63 -24.68
CA SER A 332 8.95 1.80 -25.41
C SER A 332 8.31 0.48 -25.85
N ARG A 333 8.49 0.14 -27.12
CA ARG A 333 8.25 -1.21 -27.66
C ARG A 333 9.56 -1.98 -27.86
N LEU A 334 10.68 -1.42 -27.42
CA LEU A 334 12.00 -2.06 -27.49
C LEU A 334 12.17 -3.04 -26.33
N SER A 335 12.64 -4.26 -26.62
CA SER A 335 13.05 -5.20 -25.59
C SER A 335 14.43 -4.81 -25.05
N LEU A 336 14.47 -4.19 -23.87
CA LEU A 336 15.70 -3.81 -23.18
C LEU A 336 16.22 -4.98 -22.35
N ASP A 337 16.96 -5.89 -22.99
CA ASP A 337 17.57 -7.03 -22.31
C ASP A 337 18.94 -6.63 -21.71
N PHE A 338 18.98 -6.48 -20.39
CA PHE A 338 20.21 -6.19 -19.63
C PHE A 338 21.07 -7.43 -19.35
N ASN A 339 20.55 -8.64 -19.61
CA ASN A 339 21.28 -9.91 -19.45
C ASN A 339 22.01 -10.33 -20.73
N ASN A 340 21.74 -9.67 -21.86
CA ASN A 340 22.44 -9.92 -23.11
C ASN A 340 23.96 -9.67 -22.95
N HIS A 341 24.77 -10.60 -23.46
CA HIS A 341 26.23 -10.54 -23.41
C HIS A 341 26.87 -9.71 -24.54
N GLU A 342 26.07 -9.18 -25.48
CA GLU A 342 26.60 -8.32 -26.55
C GLU A 342 27.13 -6.98 -25.98
N VAL A 343 28.46 -6.81 -26.01
CA VAL A 343 29.14 -5.60 -25.54
C VAL A 343 29.47 -4.70 -26.73
N VAL A 344 28.91 -3.50 -26.73
CA VAL A 344 29.21 -2.44 -27.70
C VAL A 344 29.93 -1.32 -26.96
N SER A 345 31.19 -1.06 -27.33
CA SER A 345 32.03 -0.03 -26.68
C SER A 345 32.45 1.10 -27.63
N ASP A 346 32.39 0.86 -28.95
CA ASP A 346 32.70 1.85 -29.99
C ASP A 346 31.41 2.51 -30.52
N VAL A 347 31.39 3.84 -30.55
CA VAL A 347 30.25 4.63 -31.05
C VAL A 347 29.97 4.42 -32.56
N THR A 348 30.91 3.83 -33.29
CA THR A 348 30.80 3.54 -34.73
C THR A 348 30.35 2.11 -35.02
N GLN A 349 30.36 1.21 -34.02
CA GLN A 349 29.90 -0.17 -34.15
C GLN A 349 28.39 -0.20 -34.33
N LYS A 350 27.91 -0.98 -35.30
CA LYS A 350 26.47 -1.17 -35.55
C LYS A 350 25.92 -2.28 -34.69
N SER A 351 24.77 -2.05 -34.07
CA SER A 351 23.97 -3.04 -33.36
C SER A 351 22.48 -2.63 -33.38
N SER A 352 21.61 -3.39 -32.74
CA SER A 352 20.21 -2.98 -32.57
C SER A 352 20.11 -1.76 -31.64
N VAL A 353 19.05 -0.98 -31.79
CA VAL A 353 18.80 0.18 -30.92
C VAL A 353 18.70 -0.24 -29.45
N SER A 354 18.06 -1.39 -29.16
CA SER A 354 17.96 -1.89 -27.79
C SER A 354 19.33 -2.19 -27.16
N VAL A 355 20.24 -2.83 -27.90
CA VAL A 355 21.59 -3.15 -27.42
C VAL A 355 22.43 -1.88 -27.22
N LEU A 356 22.30 -0.89 -28.10
CA LEU A 356 22.97 0.40 -27.92
C LEU A 356 22.51 1.11 -26.64
N LEU A 357 21.20 1.14 -26.38
CA LEU A 357 20.63 1.78 -25.19
C LEU A 357 21.03 1.05 -23.91
N THR A 358 20.96 -0.29 -23.87
CA THR A 358 21.36 -1.05 -22.67
C THR A 358 22.84 -0.90 -22.38
N ASN A 359 23.72 -0.94 -23.40
CA ASN A 359 25.15 -0.70 -23.22
C ASN A 359 25.47 0.74 -22.79
N LEU A 360 24.71 1.73 -23.25
CA LEU A 360 24.83 3.12 -22.79
C LEU A 360 24.35 3.26 -21.34
N ILE A 361 23.22 2.67 -20.95
CA ILE A 361 22.72 2.72 -19.58
C ILE A 361 23.70 2.02 -18.62
N GLN A 362 24.20 0.83 -18.98
CA GLN A 362 25.21 0.08 -18.22
C GLN A 362 26.59 0.76 -18.16
N GLY A 363 26.83 1.80 -18.97
CA GLY A 363 28.12 2.50 -19.03
C GLY A 363 29.22 1.74 -19.77
N LYS A 364 28.88 0.68 -20.52
CA LYS A 364 29.80 -0.02 -21.45
C LYS A 364 30.10 0.82 -22.69
N LEU A 365 29.11 1.58 -23.14
CA LEU A 365 29.21 2.58 -24.21
C LEU A 365 29.22 3.98 -23.58
N LEU A 366 30.21 4.81 -23.91
CA LEU A 366 30.41 6.16 -23.35
C LEU A 366 30.31 6.20 -21.79
N PRO A 367 31.30 5.63 -21.08
CA PRO A 367 31.24 5.49 -19.61
C PRO A 367 31.11 6.81 -18.85
N SER A 368 31.60 7.92 -19.42
CA SER A 368 31.55 9.25 -18.79
C SER A 368 30.28 10.05 -19.10
N ALA A 369 29.40 9.56 -19.99
CA ALA A 369 28.17 10.24 -20.34
C ALA A 369 27.14 10.14 -19.21
N LEU A 370 26.44 11.25 -18.95
CA LEU A 370 25.28 11.31 -18.06
C LEU A 370 24.05 10.78 -18.79
N VAL A 371 23.17 10.09 -18.07
CA VAL A 371 21.93 9.53 -18.62
C VAL A 371 20.76 9.89 -17.71
N TRP A 372 19.75 10.53 -18.27
CA TRP A 372 18.48 10.82 -17.60
C TRP A 372 17.36 10.05 -18.29
N ILE A 373 16.58 9.29 -17.54
CA ILE A 373 15.48 8.46 -18.07
C ILE A 373 14.19 8.87 -17.37
N THR A 374 13.13 9.13 -18.12
CA THR A 374 11.79 9.35 -17.54
C THR A 374 10.89 8.14 -17.81
N SER A 375 10.09 7.74 -16.82
CA SER A 375 9.18 6.60 -16.96
C SER A 375 7.97 6.68 -16.02
N ARG A 376 6.95 5.86 -16.30
CA ARG A 376 5.95 5.48 -15.29
C ARG A 376 6.52 4.35 -14.40
N PRO A 377 6.18 4.32 -13.10
CA PRO A 377 6.68 3.32 -12.15
C PRO A 377 6.60 1.87 -12.65
N ALA A 378 5.49 1.49 -13.29
CA ALA A 378 5.31 0.13 -13.81
C ALA A 378 6.36 -0.28 -14.87
N ALA A 379 6.81 0.66 -15.70
CA ALA A 379 7.82 0.41 -16.74
C ALA A 379 9.25 0.66 -16.26
N ALA A 380 9.44 1.39 -15.17
CA ALA A 380 10.74 1.63 -14.55
C ALA A 380 11.46 0.32 -14.17
N ASN A 381 10.70 -0.72 -13.81
CA ASN A 381 11.21 -2.05 -13.47
C ASN A 381 11.93 -2.77 -14.63
N GLN A 382 11.82 -2.28 -15.88
CA GLN A 382 12.61 -2.79 -17.00
C GLN A 382 14.11 -2.51 -16.82
N ILE A 383 14.47 -1.51 -16.01
CA ILE A 383 15.86 -1.16 -15.74
C ILE A 383 16.27 -1.76 -14.39
N PRO A 384 17.32 -2.60 -14.35
CA PRO A 384 17.82 -3.14 -13.09
C PRO A 384 18.23 -2.02 -12.12
N PRO A 385 17.87 -2.10 -10.82
CA PRO A 385 18.27 -1.11 -9.82
C PRO A 385 19.79 -0.90 -9.73
N SER A 386 20.57 -1.93 -10.06
CA SER A 386 22.04 -1.88 -10.10
C SER A 386 22.61 -0.95 -11.18
N CYS A 387 21.80 -0.57 -12.18
CA CYS A 387 22.20 0.34 -13.26
C CYS A 387 21.81 1.80 -13.00
N VAL A 388 21.11 2.09 -11.90
CA VAL A 388 20.58 3.42 -11.57
C VAL A 388 21.30 3.97 -10.34
N ASP A 389 21.90 5.16 -10.47
CA ASP A 389 22.61 5.78 -9.35
C ASP A 389 21.66 6.58 -8.44
N ARG A 390 20.60 7.15 -9.02
CA ARG A 390 19.59 7.94 -8.31
C ARG A 390 18.21 7.74 -8.94
N VAL A 391 17.21 7.57 -8.08
CA VAL A 391 15.80 7.58 -8.45
C VAL A 391 15.19 8.90 -7.96
N THR A 392 14.35 9.52 -8.78
CA THR A 392 13.59 10.72 -8.44
C THR A 392 12.14 10.52 -8.81
N GLU A 393 11.23 11.23 -8.15
CA GLU A 393 9.80 11.15 -8.42
C GLU A 393 9.21 12.55 -8.68
N VAL A 394 8.48 12.71 -9.79
CA VAL A 394 7.70 13.91 -10.08
C VAL A 394 6.32 13.76 -9.46
N ARG A 395 6.03 14.56 -8.44
CA ARG A 395 4.79 14.53 -7.66
C ARG A 395 3.69 15.48 -8.18
N GLY A 396 4.03 16.34 -9.14
CA GLY A 396 3.10 17.30 -9.75
C GLY A 396 3.18 18.69 -9.10
N PHE A 397 2.03 19.33 -8.91
CA PHE A 397 1.90 20.65 -8.29
C PHE A 397 1.49 20.56 -6.81
N THR A 398 2.25 21.24 -5.97
CA THR A 398 1.82 21.65 -4.61
C THR A 398 0.68 22.67 -4.70
N ASP A 399 -0.04 22.92 -3.61
CA ASP A 399 -1.16 23.88 -3.60
C ASP A 399 -0.75 25.29 -4.03
N VAL A 400 0.46 25.71 -3.68
CA VAL A 400 1.02 27.00 -4.11
C VAL A 400 1.25 27.01 -5.63
N GLN A 401 1.82 25.94 -6.18
CA GLN A 401 2.06 25.78 -7.61
C GLN A 401 0.75 25.67 -8.42
N LYS A 402 -0.29 25.04 -7.87
CA LYS A 402 -1.63 25.00 -8.50
C LYS A 402 -2.15 26.42 -8.74
N GLU A 403 -2.13 27.25 -7.71
CA GLU A 403 -2.59 28.63 -7.84
C GLU A 403 -1.69 29.46 -8.77
N GLU A 404 -0.37 29.28 -8.69
CA GLU A 404 0.58 29.93 -9.60
C GLU A 404 0.26 29.61 -11.06
N TYR A 405 0.01 28.34 -11.38
CA TYR A 405 -0.36 27.91 -12.72
C TYR A 405 -1.60 28.67 -13.23
N PHE A 406 -2.69 28.71 -12.46
CA PHE A 406 -3.91 29.39 -12.87
C PHE A 406 -3.74 30.91 -12.98
N ARG A 407 -2.97 31.55 -12.09
CA ARG A 407 -2.63 32.98 -12.18
C ARG A 407 -1.78 33.31 -13.40
N ARG A 408 -0.84 32.43 -13.79
CA ARG A 408 -0.05 32.60 -15.01
C ARG A 408 -0.90 32.39 -16.27
N ARG A 409 -1.84 31.45 -16.22
CA ARG A 409 -2.67 31.06 -17.36
C ARG A 409 -3.76 32.08 -17.70
N PHE A 410 -4.28 32.81 -16.70
CA PHE A 410 -5.32 33.82 -16.85
C PHE A 410 -4.80 35.20 -16.50
N SER A 411 -4.74 36.11 -17.48
CA SER A 411 -4.27 37.48 -17.25
C SER A 411 -5.28 38.35 -16.48
N ASP A 412 -6.54 37.92 -16.41
CA ASP A 412 -7.60 38.56 -15.62
C ASP A 412 -7.58 38.02 -14.19
N GLU A 413 -7.27 38.90 -13.23
CA GLU A 413 -7.11 38.56 -11.81
C GLU A 413 -8.43 38.11 -11.17
N ASP A 414 -9.56 38.71 -11.55
CA ASP A 414 -10.88 38.36 -11.03
C ASP A 414 -11.34 36.99 -11.56
N LEU A 415 -11.12 36.74 -12.85
CA LEU A 415 -11.39 35.44 -13.47
C LEU A 415 -10.52 34.34 -12.84
N SER A 416 -9.23 34.60 -12.67
CA SER A 416 -8.29 33.65 -12.06
C SER A 416 -8.68 33.32 -10.61
N SER A 417 -9.08 34.33 -9.83
CA SER A 417 -9.49 34.18 -8.44
C SER A 417 -10.78 33.37 -8.32
N ARG A 418 -11.74 33.59 -9.22
CA ARG A 418 -12.98 32.81 -9.29
C ARG A 418 -12.72 31.35 -9.63
N ILE A 419 -11.81 31.08 -10.58
CA ILE A 419 -11.42 29.71 -10.96
C ILE A 419 -10.72 29.00 -9.79
N ILE A 420 -9.73 29.65 -9.17
CA ILE A 420 -9.03 29.10 -8.00
C ILE A 420 -10.02 28.82 -6.86
N SER A 421 -10.96 29.73 -6.61
CA SER A 421 -12.01 29.53 -5.61
C SER A 421 -12.88 28.32 -5.95
N HIS A 422 -13.34 28.17 -7.19
CA HIS A 422 -14.15 27.01 -7.61
C HIS A 422 -13.40 25.69 -7.43
N ILE A 423 -12.13 25.65 -7.83
CA ILE A 423 -11.26 24.48 -7.67
C ILE A 423 -11.11 24.15 -6.18
N LYS A 424 -10.87 25.14 -5.30
CA LYS A 424 -10.78 24.91 -3.86
C LYS A 424 -12.09 24.42 -3.24
N THR A 425 -13.24 24.87 -3.74
CA THR A 425 -14.55 24.39 -3.26
C THR A 425 -14.86 22.96 -3.68
N SER A 426 -14.27 22.46 -4.78
CA SER A 426 -14.46 21.08 -5.24
C SER A 426 -13.23 20.22 -4.94
N ARG A 427 -13.33 19.37 -3.92
CA ARG A 427 -12.20 18.53 -3.49
C ARG A 427 -11.67 17.63 -4.61
N SER A 428 -12.55 17.03 -5.42
CA SER A 428 -12.15 16.19 -6.56
C SER A 428 -11.35 16.98 -7.60
N LEU A 429 -11.81 18.18 -7.98
CA LEU A 429 -11.06 19.04 -8.90
C LEU A 429 -9.71 19.46 -8.32
N HIS A 430 -9.69 19.81 -7.03
CA HIS A 430 -8.48 20.23 -6.33
C HIS A 430 -7.40 19.13 -6.25
N ILE A 431 -7.80 17.87 -6.00
CA ILE A 431 -6.89 16.71 -5.98
C ILE A 431 -6.36 16.47 -7.40
N MET A 432 -7.24 16.42 -8.39
CA MET A 432 -6.81 16.20 -9.79
C MET A 432 -5.85 17.27 -10.28
N CYS A 433 -6.07 18.54 -9.93
CA CYS A 433 -5.17 19.64 -10.27
C CYS A 433 -3.77 19.52 -9.63
N GLN A 434 -3.47 18.47 -8.86
CA GLN A 434 -2.08 18.10 -8.58
C GLN A 434 -1.33 17.69 -9.86
N ILE A 435 -2.00 17.08 -10.84
CA ILE A 435 -1.38 16.80 -12.14
C ILE A 435 -1.60 17.99 -13.08
N PRO A 436 -0.52 18.53 -13.70
CA PRO A 436 -0.62 19.64 -14.64
C PRO A 436 -1.60 19.44 -15.80
N VAL A 437 -1.74 18.23 -16.35
CA VAL A 437 -2.70 17.96 -17.45
C VAL A 437 -4.14 18.23 -17.02
N PHE A 438 -4.51 17.92 -15.78
CA PHE A 438 -5.86 18.22 -15.26
C PHE A 438 -6.02 19.72 -15.03
N CYS A 439 -4.96 20.45 -14.64
CA CYS A 439 -5.01 21.91 -14.60
C CYS A 439 -5.26 22.52 -15.98
N TRP A 440 -4.64 21.96 -17.03
CA TRP A 440 -4.86 22.39 -18.41
C TRP A 440 -6.27 22.10 -18.91
N ILE A 441 -6.81 20.88 -18.67
CA ILE A 441 -8.20 20.53 -18.98
C ILE A 441 -9.14 21.49 -18.25
N THR A 442 -8.91 21.70 -16.95
CA THR A 442 -9.74 22.54 -16.09
C THR A 442 -9.72 23.99 -16.54
N ALA A 443 -8.53 24.54 -16.82
CA ALA A 443 -8.38 25.88 -17.36
C ALA A 443 -9.13 26.01 -18.70
N THR A 444 -8.98 25.04 -19.60
CA THR A 444 -9.63 25.08 -20.92
C THR A 444 -11.15 25.11 -20.83
N VAL A 445 -11.74 24.29 -19.96
CA VAL A 445 -13.20 24.23 -19.76
C VAL A 445 -13.72 25.49 -19.09
N LEU A 446 -13.11 25.89 -17.97
CA LEU A 446 -13.57 27.03 -17.19
C LEU A 446 -13.38 28.36 -17.94
N ASP A 447 -12.31 28.50 -18.73
CA ASP A 447 -12.11 29.64 -19.63
C ASP A 447 -13.28 29.79 -20.60
N HIS A 448 -13.64 28.72 -21.31
CA HIS A 448 -14.74 28.74 -22.27
C HIS A 448 -16.09 29.05 -21.60
N MET A 449 -16.38 28.41 -20.47
CA MET A 449 -17.67 28.59 -19.78
C MET A 449 -17.82 29.97 -19.14
N LEU A 450 -16.74 30.57 -18.64
CA LEU A 450 -16.79 31.87 -17.97
C LEU A 450 -16.67 33.05 -18.95
N THR A 451 -16.11 32.84 -20.14
CA THR A 451 -15.98 33.89 -21.18
C THR A 451 -17.10 33.89 -22.20
N THR A 452 -17.81 32.78 -22.40
CA THR A 452 -19.00 32.73 -23.24
C THR A 452 -20.25 33.06 -22.40
N ASP A 453 -21.28 33.69 -22.99
CA ASP A 453 -22.56 34.04 -22.32
C ASP A 453 -23.39 32.80 -21.85
N GLN A 454 -22.78 31.61 -21.79
CA GLN A 454 -23.38 30.41 -21.22
C GLN A 454 -23.48 30.57 -19.70
N ARG A 455 -24.60 31.13 -19.23
CA ARG A 455 -24.99 31.22 -17.80
C ARG A 455 -25.32 29.86 -17.16
N GLY A 456 -24.62 28.80 -17.53
CA GLY A 456 -24.75 27.48 -16.91
C GLY A 456 -24.05 27.40 -15.55
N GLU A 457 -24.39 26.42 -14.75
CA GLU A 457 -23.61 26.07 -13.56
C GLU A 457 -22.23 25.54 -13.98
N LEU A 458 -21.19 25.84 -13.19
CA LEU A 458 -19.85 25.28 -13.44
C LEU A 458 -19.85 23.76 -13.21
N PRO A 459 -19.02 23.00 -13.93
CA PRO A 459 -18.96 21.55 -13.76
C PRO A 459 -18.60 21.18 -12.33
N LYS A 460 -19.36 20.23 -11.75
CA LYS A 460 -19.18 19.78 -10.37
C LYS A 460 -18.54 18.40 -10.29
N THR A 461 -18.85 17.54 -11.25
CA THR A 461 -18.36 16.16 -11.32
C THR A 461 -17.21 16.02 -12.32
N LEU A 462 -16.51 14.89 -12.25
CA LEU A 462 -15.48 14.54 -13.21
C LEU A 462 -16.07 14.38 -14.61
N THR A 463 -17.23 13.72 -14.72
CA THR A 463 -17.91 13.50 -15.98
C THR A 463 -18.40 14.80 -16.60
N ASP A 464 -18.88 15.76 -15.80
CA ASP A 464 -19.28 17.09 -16.29
C ASP A 464 -18.06 17.79 -16.91
N MET A 465 -16.91 17.79 -16.21
CA MET A 465 -15.68 18.41 -16.71
C MET A 465 -15.26 17.84 -18.07
N TYR A 466 -15.27 16.51 -18.22
CA TYR A 466 -14.87 15.85 -19.46
C TYR A 466 -15.90 16.02 -20.58
N SER A 467 -17.19 16.04 -20.25
CA SER A 467 -18.27 16.31 -21.21
C SER A 467 -18.16 17.73 -21.77
N HIS A 468 -17.95 18.72 -20.90
CA HIS A 468 -17.67 20.09 -21.33
C HIS A 468 -16.35 20.20 -22.08
N PHE A 469 -15.30 19.48 -21.68
CA PHE A 469 -14.04 19.47 -22.41
C PHE A 469 -14.24 19.00 -23.86
N LEU A 470 -14.92 17.89 -24.09
CA LEU A 470 -15.20 17.38 -25.43
C LEU A 470 -16.03 18.36 -26.27
N LEU A 471 -17.01 19.02 -25.64
CA LEU A 471 -17.81 20.08 -26.27
C LEU A 471 -16.93 21.27 -26.70
N VAL A 472 -16.06 21.75 -25.81
CA VAL A 472 -15.13 22.87 -26.09
C VAL A 472 -14.22 22.52 -27.27
N GLN A 473 -13.67 21.31 -27.32
CA GLN A 473 -12.81 20.88 -28.43
C GLN A 473 -13.57 20.84 -29.77
N THR A 474 -14.82 20.40 -29.75
CA THR A 474 -15.69 20.38 -30.94
C THR A 474 -16.01 21.81 -31.40
N ASN A 475 -16.33 22.72 -30.48
CA ASN A 475 -16.60 24.12 -30.81
C ASN A 475 -15.38 24.84 -31.39
N ARG A 476 -14.19 24.57 -30.85
CA ARG A 476 -12.92 25.11 -31.39
C ARG A 476 -12.62 24.61 -32.80
N LYS A 477 -12.95 23.34 -33.12
CA LYS A 477 -12.88 22.82 -34.49
C LYS A 477 -13.74 23.65 -35.45
N LYS A 478 -15.02 23.85 -35.11
CA LYS A 478 -15.97 24.60 -35.95
C LYS A 478 -15.47 26.01 -36.27
N GLN A 479 -14.96 26.71 -35.26
CA GLN A 479 -14.41 28.06 -35.44
C GLN A 479 -13.15 28.11 -36.32
N LYS A 480 -12.37 27.03 -36.38
CA LYS A 480 -11.09 26.99 -37.10
C LYS A 480 -11.22 26.55 -38.57
N TYR A 481 -12.23 25.73 -38.89
CA TYR A 481 -12.32 25.08 -40.21
C TYR A 481 -13.66 25.25 -40.95
N ASP A 482 -14.73 25.72 -40.30
CA ASP A 482 -16.02 25.96 -40.97
C ASP A 482 -16.24 27.45 -41.30
N ASP A 483 -16.34 27.75 -42.60
CA ASP A 483 -16.50 29.09 -43.14
C ASP A 483 -17.98 29.55 -43.02
N GLY A 484 -18.34 30.13 -41.88
CA GLY A 484 -19.45 31.10 -41.77
C GLY A 484 -20.90 30.60 -41.95
N ARG A 485 -21.23 29.32 -41.73
CA ARG A 485 -22.64 28.91 -41.58
C ARG A 485 -23.04 28.90 -40.11
N GLU A 486 -23.89 29.85 -39.72
CA GLU A 486 -24.57 29.87 -38.41
C GLU A 486 -25.45 28.62 -38.26
N THR A 487 -24.88 27.52 -37.77
CA THR A 487 -25.64 26.50 -37.05
C THR A 487 -25.60 26.83 -35.57
N SER A 488 -26.71 26.57 -34.87
CA SER A 488 -26.83 26.83 -33.43
C SER A 488 -25.64 26.21 -32.67
N PRO A 489 -25.02 26.93 -31.72
CA PRO A 489 -23.80 26.48 -31.03
C PRO A 489 -23.96 25.24 -30.13
N GLN A 490 -25.11 24.57 -30.16
CA GLN A 490 -25.50 23.53 -29.20
C GLN A 490 -25.57 22.12 -29.78
N GLU A 491 -25.49 21.93 -31.10
CA GLU A 491 -25.62 20.59 -31.72
C GLU A 491 -24.33 20.15 -32.45
N LEU A 492 -23.83 18.96 -32.11
CA LEU A 492 -22.76 18.25 -32.82
C LEU A 492 -23.20 17.96 -34.25
N THR A 493 -22.35 18.21 -35.26
CA THR A 493 -22.68 17.82 -36.63
C THR A 493 -22.63 16.29 -36.76
N GLU A 494 -23.37 15.72 -37.72
CA GLU A 494 -23.37 14.27 -37.96
C GLU A 494 -21.95 13.74 -38.32
N ALA A 495 -21.13 14.57 -38.99
CA ALA A 495 -19.74 14.27 -39.27
C ALA A 495 -18.84 14.31 -38.01
N ASP A 496 -19.03 15.30 -37.12
CA ASP A 496 -18.32 15.35 -35.83
C ASP A 496 -18.64 14.13 -34.97
N ARG A 497 -19.91 13.72 -34.97
CA ARG A 497 -20.39 12.53 -34.28
C ARG A 497 -19.67 11.29 -34.76
N GLU A 498 -19.62 11.07 -36.08
CA GLU A 498 -18.99 9.89 -36.67
C GLU A 498 -17.49 9.79 -36.29
N VAL A 499 -16.76 10.90 -36.38
CA VAL A 499 -15.32 10.93 -36.04
C VAL A 499 -15.08 10.63 -34.56
N LEU A 500 -15.83 11.27 -33.67
CA LEU A 500 -15.70 11.07 -32.22
C LEU A 500 -16.08 9.65 -31.78
N LEU A 501 -17.08 9.03 -32.41
CA LEU A 501 -17.44 7.63 -32.15
C LEU A 501 -16.37 6.65 -32.63
N LYS A 502 -15.77 6.88 -33.80
CA LYS A 502 -14.63 6.07 -34.27
C LYS A 502 -13.42 6.22 -33.35
N LEU A 503 -13.14 7.44 -32.87
CA LEU A 503 -12.10 7.69 -31.87
C LEU A 503 -12.41 6.99 -30.54
N GLY A 504 -13.66 7.00 -30.09
CA GLY A 504 -14.10 6.28 -28.89
C GLY A 504 -13.99 4.76 -29.04
N ARG A 505 -14.30 4.21 -30.21
CA ARG A 505 -14.06 2.79 -30.53
C ARG A 505 -12.57 2.45 -30.43
N LEU A 506 -11.72 3.26 -31.06
CA LEU A 506 -10.27 3.08 -30.99
C LEU A 506 -9.78 3.15 -29.53
N ALA A 507 -10.27 4.12 -28.75
CA ALA A 507 -9.94 4.27 -27.34
C ALA A 507 -10.28 3.02 -26.53
N PHE A 508 -11.46 2.44 -26.75
CA PHE A 508 -11.94 1.22 -26.10
C PHE A 508 -11.08 0.00 -26.47
N GLU A 509 -10.86 -0.27 -27.76
CA GLU A 509 -10.03 -1.40 -28.23
C GLU A 509 -8.57 -1.30 -27.74
N HIS A 510 -8.05 -0.08 -27.69
CA HIS A 510 -6.69 0.17 -27.22
C HIS A 510 -6.55 0.03 -25.71
N LEU A 511 -7.59 0.34 -24.95
CA LEU A 511 -7.59 0.11 -23.51
C LEU A 511 -7.60 -1.37 -23.17
N GLU A 512 -8.39 -2.19 -23.89
CA GLU A 512 -8.41 -3.65 -23.72
C GLU A 512 -7.07 -4.31 -24.09
N THR A 513 -6.39 -3.79 -25.11
CA THR A 513 -5.10 -4.31 -25.58
C THR A 513 -3.88 -3.71 -24.87
N GLY A 514 -4.08 -2.71 -24.00
CA GLY A 514 -2.99 -2.01 -23.29
C GLY A 514 -2.14 -1.11 -24.18
N ASN A 515 -2.66 -0.66 -25.33
CA ASN A 515 -1.96 0.20 -26.27
C ASN A 515 -2.13 1.69 -25.92
N ILE A 516 -1.02 2.38 -25.64
CA ILE A 516 -1.01 3.82 -25.31
C ILE A 516 -0.86 4.69 -26.58
N MET A 517 -0.28 4.12 -27.63
CA MET A 517 0.08 4.79 -28.88
C MET A 517 -0.62 4.11 -30.05
N PHE A 518 -1.04 4.90 -31.04
CA PHE A 518 -1.67 4.40 -32.25
C PHE A 518 -1.10 5.06 -33.50
N TYR A 519 -1.10 4.30 -34.59
CA TYR A 519 -0.49 4.68 -35.87
C TYR A 519 -1.56 4.98 -36.90
N GLN A 520 -1.14 5.48 -38.06
CA GLN A 520 -2.03 5.69 -39.20
C GLN A 520 -2.79 4.40 -39.57
N GLU A 521 -2.14 3.24 -39.50
CA GLU A 521 -2.76 1.95 -39.79
C GLU A 521 -3.91 1.62 -38.83
N ASP A 522 -3.81 2.04 -37.56
CA ASP A 522 -4.87 1.85 -36.54
C ASP A 522 -6.06 2.78 -36.81
N LEU A 523 -5.79 4.03 -37.21
CA LEU A 523 -6.82 4.98 -37.65
C LEU A 523 -7.56 4.45 -38.90
N GLU A 524 -6.83 3.94 -39.88
CA GLU A 524 -7.39 3.35 -41.10
C GLU A 524 -8.24 2.12 -40.79
N ARG A 525 -7.83 1.27 -39.85
CA ARG A 525 -8.60 0.11 -39.38
C ARG A 525 -9.92 0.52 -38.71
N CYS A 526 -9.94 1.68 -38.04
CA CYS A 526 -11.15 2.27 -37.48
C CYS A 526 -11.96 3.10 -38.50
N GLY A 527 -11.49 3.21 -39.75
CA GLY A 527 -12.15 3.98 -40.80
C GLY A 527 -12.05 5.50 -40.61
N LEU A 528 -11.00 5.97 -39.92
CA LEU A 528 -10.69 7.39 -39.71
C LEU A 528 -9.64 7.86 -40.71
N ASN A 529 -9.86 9.02 -41.32
CA ASN A 529 -8.81 9.70 -42.07
C ASN A 529 -7.90 10.48 -41.09
N VAL A 530 -6.59 10.43 -41.31
CA VAL A 530 -5.57 11.23 -40.61
C VAL A 530 -5.96 12.71 -40.50
N THR A 531 -6.51 13.30 -41.57
CA THR A 531 -6.93 14.71 -41.56
C THR A 531 -8.13 14.96 -40.66
N GLU A 532 -9.01 13.98 -40.45
CA GLU A 532 -10.19 14.11 -39.58
C GLU A 532 -9.80 13.99 -38.11
N ALA A 533 -8.89 13.07 -37.77
CA ALA A 533 -8.39 12.89 -36.40
C ALA A 533 -7.53 14.08 -35.93
N SER A 534 -6.68 14.63 -36.82
CA SER A 534 -5.78 15.75 -36.51
C SER A 534 -6.51 17.06 -36.19
N VAL A 535 -7.77 17.18 -36.59
CA VAL A 535 -8.60 18.37 -36.33
C VAL A 535 -9.02 18.45 -34.86
N TYR A 536 -9.08 17.31 -34.14
CA TYR A 536 -9.35 17.26 -32.71
C TYR A 536 -8.04 17.25 -31.89
N SER A 537 -7.13 18.17 -32.19
CA SER A 537 -5.79 18.24 -31.56
C SER A 537 -5.78 18.34 -30.03
N GLY A 538 -6.86 18.79 -29.40
CA GLY A 538 -7.01 18.82 -27.94
C GLY A 538 -7.57 17.52 -27.34
N VAL A 539 -7.96 16.54 -28.16
CA VAL A 539 -8.43 15.21 -27.75
C VAL A 539 -7.37 14.16 -28.09
N CYS A 540 -6.88 14.19 -29.33
CA CYS A 540 -5.79 13.37 -29.83
C CYS A 540 -4.68 14.30 -30.34
N THR A 541 -3.48 14.17 -29.78
CA THR A 541 -2.33 14.95 -30.26
C THR A 541 -1.61 14.17 -31.35
N GLU A 542 -1.43 14.80 -32.51
CA GLU A 542 -0.45 14.38 -33.50
C GLU A 542 0.95 14.69 -32.93
N ILE A 543 1.78 13.66 -32.78
CA ILE A 543 3.05 13.78 -32.05
C ILE A 543 4.18 14.20 -32.99
N PHE A 544 4.05 13.91 -34.30
CA PHE A 544 5.11 14.14 -35.28
C PHE A 544 4.69 15.11 -36.38
N ARG A 545 5.43 16.21 -36.49
CA ARG A 545 5.38 17.15 -37.60
C ARG A 545 6.75 17.17 -38.29
N ARG A 546 6.81 16.81 -39.57
CA ARG A 546 7.80 17.12 -40.67
C ARG A 546 9.31 17.37 -40.41
N GLU A 547 9.85 17.32 -39.19
CA GLU A 547 11.18 17.86 -38.86
C GLU A 547 12.26 16.78 -38.71
N SER A 548 11.90 15.51 -38.49
CA SER A 548 12.87 14.41 -38.63
C SER A 548 12.91 13.98 -40.10
N VAL A 549 14.09 14.10 -40.72
CA VAL A 549 14.31 13.87 -42.16
C VAL A 549 14.03 12.42 -42.60
N ILE A 550 13.70 11.50 -41.67
CA ILE A 550 13.76 10.05 -41.91
C ILE A 550 12.37 9.38 -41.91
N PHE A 551 11.34 9.90 -41.24
CA PHE A 551 10.04 9.23 -41.18
C PHE A 551 8.87 10.13 -41.60
N GLN A 552 8.17 9.71 -42.66
CA GLN A 552 6.89 10.27 -43.10
C GLN A 552 5.67 9.65 -42.38
N LYS A 553 5.88 8.85 -41.32
CA LYS A 553 4.80 8.19 -40.57
C LYS A 553 4.38 9.05 -39.37
N THR A 554 3.10 9.40 -39.31
CA THR A 554 2.51 10.11 -38.18
C THR A 554 2.13 9.13 -37.08
N VAL A 555 2.42 9.48 -35.83
CA VAL A 555 2.05 8.70 -34.63
C VAL A 555 1.15 9.58 -33.78
N TYR A 556 0.12 8.98 -33.21
CA TYR A 556 -0.90 9.64 -32.42
C TYR A 556 -0.99 9.02 -31.04
N CYS A 557 -1.42 9.83 -30.08
CA CYS A 557 -1.85 9.38 -28.76
C CYS A 557 -3.01 10.26 -28.30
N PHE A 558 -3.79 9.74 -27.35
CA PHE A 558 -4.68 10.58 -26.57
C PHE A 558 -3.84 11.51 -25.69
N VAL A 559 -4.35 12.71 -25.39
CA VAL A 559 -3.64 13.70 -24.55
C VAL A 559 -3.35 13.13 -23.15
N HIS A 560 -4.24 12.28 -22.65
CA HIS A 560 -4.09 11.58 -21.37
C HIS A 560 -4.91 10.29 -21.35
N LEU A 561 -4.53 9.32 -20.51
CA LEU A 561 -5.27 8.06 -20.34
C LEU A 561 -6.73 8.29 -19.93
N SER A 562 -6.99 9.24 -19.02
CA SER A 562 -8.36 9.60 -18.62
C SER A 562 -9.22 10.14 -19.77
N VAL A 563 -8.62 10.77 -20.80
CA VAL A 563 -9.34 11.19 -22.02
C VAL A 563 -9.69 9.97 -22.86
N GLN A 564 -8.78 9.00 -22.97
CA GLN A 564 -9.04 7.71 -23.62
C GLN A 564 -10.16 6.94 -22.91
N GLU A 565 -10.11 6.82 -21.58
CA GLU A 565 -11.13 6.16 -20.78
C GLU A 565 -12.50 6.85 -20.89
N PHE A 566 -12.52 8.19 -20.90
CA PHE A 566 -13.75 8.96 -21.11
C PHE A 566 -14.35 8.69 -22.50
N LEU A 567 -13.55 8.71 -23.56
CA LEU A 567 -14.02 8.40 -24.91
C LEU A 567 -14.48 6.95 -25.07
N ALA A 568 -13.80 6.01 -24.40
CA ALA A 568 -14.22 4.62 -24.33
C ALA A 568 -15.58 4.50 -23.62
N ALA A 569 -15.79 5.22 -22.52
CA ALA A 569 -17.08 5.29 -21.82
C ALA A 569 -18.19 5.87 -22.72
N VAL A 570 -17.91 6.96 -23.45
CA VAL A 570 -18.84 7.55 -24.43
C VAL A 570 -19.21 6.54 -25.52
N TYR A 571 -18.23 5.79 -26.04
CA TYR A 571 -18.46 4.74 -27.04
C TYR A 571 -19.27 3.57 -26.50
N MET A 572 -18.95 3.08 -25.29
CA MET A 572 -19.70 2.01 -24.64
C MET A 572 -21.16 2.42 -24.39
N PHE A 573 -21.37 3.64 -23.90
CA PHE A 573 -22.71 4.18 -23.69
C PHE A 573 -23.48 4.32 -25.02
N HIS A 574 -22.82 4.80 -26.08
CA HIS A 574 -23.41 4.84 -27.43
C HIS A 574 -23.77 3.44 -27.97
N CYS A 575 -22.93 2.43 -27.74
CA CYS A 575 -23.24 1.05 -28.11
C CYS A 575 -24.48 0.54 -27.36
N PHE A 576 -24.63 0.90 -26.09
CA PHE A 576 -25.79 0.54 -25.27
C PHE A 576 -27.07 1.18 -25.83
N THR A 577 -27.07 2.50 -26.08
CA THR A 577 -28.25 3.21 -26.58
C THR A 577 -28.68 2.75 -27.98
N ASN A 578 -27.72 2.41 -28.84
CA ASN A 578 -28.00 1.96 -30.22
C ASN A 578 -28.13 0.43 -30.35
N ARG A 579 -28.20 -0.30 -29.23
CA ARG A 579 -28.36 -1.76 -29.19
C ARG A 579 -27.28 -2.52 -29.98
N ASN A 580 -26.05 -2.03 -29.99
CA ASN A 580 -24.90 -2.75 -30.52
C ASN A 580 -24.43 -3.80 -29.49
N ARG A 581 -25.22 -4.86 -29.33
CA ARG A 581 -25.09 -5.84 -28.25
C ARG A 581 -23.83 -6.69 -28.35
N THR A 582 -23.39 -7.03 -29.57
CA THR A 582 -22.22 -7.91 -29.78
C THR A 582 -20.95 -7.36 -29.14
N THR A 583 -20.74 -6.04 -29.20
CA THR A 583 -19.57 -5.38 -28.61
C THR A 583 -19.65 -5.36 -27.08
N LEU A 584 -20.84 -5.09 -26.53
CA LEU A 584 -21.07 -5.04 -25.09
C LEU A 584 -21.07 -6.43 -24.44
N GLU A 585 -21.66 -7.43 -25.11
CA GLU A 585 -21.68 -8.82 -24.67
C GLU A 585 -20.28 -9.42 -24.67
N ALA A 586 -19.47 -9.17 -25.71
CA ALA A 586 -18.08 -9.60 -25.74
C ALA A 586 -17.24 -8.99 -24.59
N PHE A 587 -17.57 -7.75 -24.19
CA PHE A 587 -16.95 -7.13 -23.02
C PHE A 587 -17.49 -7.70 -21.71
N LEU A 588 -18.81 -7.78 -21.52
CA LEU A 588 -19.43 -8.09 -20.23
C LEU A 588 -19.50 -9.57 -19.91
N LEU A 589 -19.55 -10.45 -20.91
CA LEU A 589 -19.63 -11.90 -20.74
C LEU A 589 -18.23 -12.51 -20.86
N GLU A 590 -17.77 -13.13 -19.77
CA GLU A 590 -16.60 -14.00 -19.83
C GLU A 590 -16.93 -15.20 -20.73
N LYS A 591 -16.04 -15.54 -21.68
CA LYS A 591 -16.14 -16.80 -22.42
C LYS A 591 -16.06 -17.95 -21.41
N LYS A 592 -17.20 -18.52 -21.00
CA LYS A 592 -17.24 -19.85 -20.38
C LYS A 592 -16.53 -20.79 -21.36
N SER A 593 -15.36 -21.30 -20.98
CA SER A 593 -14.70 -22.38 -21.71
C SER A 593 -15.63 -23.58 -21.69
N SER A 594 -16.14 -23.94 -22.86
CA SER A 594 -16.95 -25.11 -23.12
C SER A 594 -16.14 -26.39 -22.85
N LEU A 595 -16.27 -26.96 -21.66
CA LEU A 595 -15.99 -28.36 -21.35
C LEU A 595 -16.97 -28.79 -20.28
N GLU A 596 -18.13 -29.27 -20.73
CA GLU A 596 -18.91 -30.37 -20.14
C GLU A 596 -20.27 -30.45 -20.85
N LYS A 597 -20.29 -31.22 -21.95
CA LYS A 597 -21.48 -31.90 -22.46
C LYS A 597 -21.04 -33.13 -23.26
N THR A 598 -21.24 -34.30 -22.67
CA THR A 598 -21.62 -35.57 -23.33
C THR A 598 -22.25 -36.41 -22.22
N ASP A 599 -23.57 -36.54 -22.20
CA ASP A 599 -24.36 -37.63 -22.81
C ASP A 599 -24.51 -38.82 -21.87
N TYR A 600 -25.73 -39.09 -21.43
CA TYR A 600 -26.47 -40.31 -21.80
C TYR A 600 -27.92 -40.19 -21.34
N ASP A 601 -28.85 -40.42 -22.27
CA ASP A 601 -30.29 -40.54 -22.04
C ASP A 601 -30.73 -41.97 -22.40
N GLN A 602 -31.63 -42.51 -21.56
CA GLN A 602 -32.59 -43.62 -21.75
C GLN A 602 -32.13 -45.06 -22.09
N SER A 603 -32.46 -46.02 -21.20
CA SER A 603 -33.61 -46.94 -21.39
C SER A 603 -33.78 -48.00 -20.27
N HIS A 604 -34.96 -47.94 -19.64
CA HIS A 604 -35.93 -48.99 -19.25
C HIS A 604 -35.58 -50.36 -18.61
N GLU A 605 -36.33 -50.61 -17.52
CA GLU A 605 -37.11 -51.83 -17.13
C GLU A 605 -36.55 -52.89 -16.14
N ASP A 606 -37.20 -52.91 -14.96
CA ASP A 606 -37.77 -54.01 -14.16
C ASP A 606 -36.90 -55.24 -13.78
N TYR A 607 -36.77 -55.51 -12.46
CA TYR A 607 -37.50 -56.55 -11.71
C TYR A 607 -36.92 -56.70 -10.29
N ASP A 608 -37.84 -56.81 -9.32
CA ASP A 608 -37.64 -57.21 -7.92
C ASP A 608 -37.25 -58.70 -7.75
N GLU A 609 -36.96 -59.05 -6.49
CA GLU A 609 -36.81 -60.38 -5.85
C GLU A 609 -35.37 -60.84 -5.57
N ASP A 610 -34.91 -60.44 -4.38
CA ASP A 610 -34.73 -61.31 -3.21
C ASP A 610 -33.88 -62.60 -3.28
N GLU A 611 -33.00 -62.63 -2.27
CA GLU A 611 -32.49 -63.77 -1.51
C GLU A 611 -31.37 -64.65 -2.08
N GLU A 612 -30.20 -64.36 -1.51
CA GLU A 612 -29.39 -65.26 -0.69
C GLU A 612 -28.28 -66.12 -1.35
N ASN A 613 -27.09 -65.81 -0.82
CA ASN A 613 -25.96 -66.68 -0.50
C ASN A 613 -24.82 -66.86 -1.51
N ASP A 614 -23.65 -66.68 -0.89
CA ASP A 614 -22.31 -67.19 -1.19
C ASP A 614 -21.34 -66.34 -2.02
N ASP A 615 -20.17 -66.15 -1.38
CA ASP A 615 -18.82 -65.86 -1.87
C ASP A 615 -18.31 -64.40 -2.00
N ASP A 616 -17.36 -64.13 -1.11
CA ASP A 616 -16.07 -63.45 -1.29
C ASP A 616 -15.89 -61.95 -0.98
N SER A 617 -15.27 -61.75 0.19
CA SER A 617 -13.96 -61.08 0.39
C SER A 617 -13.96 -59.73 1.14
N HIS A 618 -13.79 -59.82 2.46
CA HIS A 618 -13.01 -58.83 3.20
C HIS A 618 -11.93 -59.57 3.99
N TYR A 619 -10.71 -59.54 3.45
CA TYR A 619 -9.54 -60.25 3.96
C TYR A 619 -8.65 -59.27 4.73
N ASP A 620 -8.44 -59.60 6.00
CA ASP A 620 -7.20 -59.54 6.79
C ASP A 620 -6.24 -58.33 6.65
N GLY A 621 -5.98 -57.72 7.81
CA GLY A 621 -4.87 -58.20 8.63
C GLY A 621 -3.49 -57.59 8.41
N TYR A 622 -3.06 -56.86 9.44
CA TYR A 622 -1.69 -56.54 9.83
C TYR A 622 -0.68 -57.68 9.61
N SER A 623 0.56 -57.38 9.17
CA SER A 623 1.81 -57.63 9.94
C SER A 623 3.08 -57.40 9.12
N ASP A 624 4.05 -56.78 9.78
CA ASP A 624 5.49 -57.08 9.80
C ASP A 624 6.36 -56.98 8.55
N ASN A 625 7.22 -55.95 8.60
CA ASN A 625 8.67 -56.03 8.88
C ASN A 625 9.58 -56.91 8.00
N ASP A 626 10.81 -56.39 7.90
CA ASP A 626 12.04 -56.98 7.36
C ASP A 626 12.09 -56.95 5.82
N ASP A 627 13.01 -56.26 5.16
CA ASP A 627 14.45 -56.23 5.41
C ASP A 627 15.07 -54.88 5.02
N LYS A 628 15.79 -54.31 6.00
CA LYS A 628 17.22 -53.99 5.91
C LYS A 628 17.87 -54.18 4.53
N GLU A 629 18.59 -53.16 4.07
CA GLU A 629 20.06 -53.10 4.14
C GLU A 629 20.60 -52.05 3.15
N THR A 630 21.50 -51.22 3.67
CA THR A 630 22.67 -50.62 2.99
C THR A 630 22.45 -49.77 1.74
N TYR A 631 22.79 -48.49 1.82
CA TYR A 631 24.05 -47.91 1.33
C TYR A 631 24.14 -46.54 2.02
N ASP A 632 24.94 -46.36 3.09
CA ASP A 632 26.41 -46.34 3.15
C ASP A 632 27.04 -45.52 2.02
N ASP A 633 27.74 -44.47 2.48
CA ASP A 633 29.01 -43.92 1.99
C ASP A 633 29.03 -43.37 0.54
N GLU A 634 29.49 -42.15 0.27
CA GLU A 634 30.81 -41.65 0.62
C GLU A 634 30.75 -40.13 0.95
N TYR A 635 31.01 -39.80 2.21
CA TYR A 635 32.04 -38.80 2.50
C TYR A 635 33.37 -39.46 2.19
N ASP A 636 34.17 -38.87 1.30
CA ASP A 636 35.63 -38.94 1.24
C ASP A 636 36.03 -37.70 0.42
N ASP A 637 36.58 -36.64 1.01
CA ASP A 637 37.89 -36.58 1.67
C ASP A 637 39.03 -36.94 0.72
N GLU A 638 39.61 -35.91 0.11
CA GLU A 638 41.07 -35.80 0.05
C GLU A 638 41.45 -34.44 0.64
N ASN A 639 41.54 -34.43 1.97
CA ASN A 639 42.70 -33.96 2.70
C ASN A 639 44.00 -34.11 1.91
N ASP A 640 44.79 -33.04 1.94
CA ASP A 640 46.25 -33.00 2.07
C ASP A 640 46.70 -31.68 1.41
N ASN A 641 47.50 -30.82 2.02
CA ASN A 641 48.16 -30.81 3.31
C ASN A 641 48.82 -29.42 3.38
N ASP A 642 49.40 -29.13 4.54
CA ASP A 642 50.48 -28.17 4.75
C ASP A 642 50.06 -26.69 4.91
N GLU A 643 50.41 -25.99 5.99
CA GLU A 643 51.19 -26.32 7.18
C GLU A 643 51.28 -25.03 8.00
N GLU A 644 51.50 -25.18 9.31
CA GLU A 644 52.17 -24.23 10.22
C GLU A 644 51.44 -22.93 10.63
N ASN A 645 51.49 -22.46 11.87
CA ASN A 645 51.90 -22.94 13.19
C ASN A 645 51.67 -21.74 14.15
N ASP A 646 51.85 -22.00 15.44
CA ASP A 646 52.11 -21.08 16.56
C ASP A 646 50.86 -20.59 17.32
N ASP A 647 50.50 -21.18 18.47
CA ASP A 647 51.18 -21.19 19.80
C ASP A 647 50.50 -20.14 20.72
N ASP A 648 50.19 -20.35 22.01
CA ASP A 648 50.46 -21.47 22.92
C ASP A 648 49.68 -21.26 24.24
N SER A 649 49.32 -22.36 24.91
CA SER A 649 49.23 -22.57 26.38
C SER A 649 48.21 -21.76 27.24
N HIS A 650 47.54 -22.25 28.29
CA HIS A 650 47.66 -23.46 29.12
C HIS A 650 46.48 -23.52 30.14
N TYR A 651 46.22 -24.75 30.64
CA TYR A 651 45.69 -25.16 31.97
C TYR A 651 44.34 -25.93 32.08
N ASP A 652 44.51 -27.19 32.50
CA ASP A 652 43.65 -28.35 32.85
C ASP A 652 42.54 -28.08 33.90
N GLY A 653 41.50 -28.90 34.15
CA GLY A 653 41.14 -30.28 33.79
C GLY A 653 40.09 -30.86 34.78
N TYR A 654 39.60 -32.08 34.50
CA TYR A 654 38.73 -33.01 35.29
C TYR A 654 37.22 -32.71 35.38
N SER A 655 36.28 -33.65 35.46
CA SER A 655 36.08 -35.07 35.05
C SER A 655 34.77 -35.52 35.75
N ASP A 656 33.91 -36.20 35.00
CA ASP A 656 33.14 -37.41 35.35
C ASP A 656 31.97 -37.44 36.38
N ASP A 657 31.03 -38.32 36.00
CA ASP A 657 30.11 -39.19 36.77
C ASP A 657 28.62 -38.80 36.98
N ASP A 658 27.79 -39.40 36.13
CA ASP A 658 26.67 -40.33 36.42
C ASP A 658 26.00 -40.31 37.80
N ASP A 659 24.65 -40.30 37.82
CA ASP A 659 23.87 -41.41 38.41
C ASP A 659 22.34 -41.30 38.15
N LYS A 660 21.76 -42.47 37.89
CA LYS A 660 20.34 -42.82 37.66
C LYS A 660 19.59 -43.07 38.97
N GLU A 661 18.25 -43.06 38.91
CA GLU A 661 17.26 -43.98 39.54
C GLU A 661 15.85 -43.35 39.37
N THR A 662 14.95 -43.73 38.45
CA THR A 662 14.04 -44.91 38.32
C THR A 662 13.39 -45.43 39.60
N TYR A 663 12.06 -45.61 39.54
CA TYR A 663 11.10 -46.48 40.26
C TYR A 663 9.75 -45.72 40.26
N ASP A 664 8.54 -46.21 39.98
CA ASP A 664 7.90 -47.41 39.38
C ASP A 664 6.36 -47.05 39.44
N ASP A 665 5.54 -47.26 38.39
CA ASP A 665 4.62 -48.41 38.19
C ASP A 665 3.60 -48.58 39.35
N GLU A 666 2.27 -48.59 39.20
CA GLU A 666 1.37 -49.52 38.48
C GLU A 666 -0.09 -49.03 38.74
N TYR A 667 -0.98 -48.89 37.75
CA TYR A 667 -1.92 -49.86 37.13
C TYR A 667 -3.30 -50.06 37.80
N ASP A 668 -4.26 -50.29 36.89
CA ASP A 668 -5.59 -50.92 36.96
C ASP A 668 -6.82 -50.05 37.35
N ASP A 669 -7.77 -49.75 36.45
CA ASP A 669 -8.59 -50.54 35.49
C ASP A 669 -9.92 -51.01 36.13
N GLU A 670 -10.91 -51.20 35.25
CA GLU A 670 -12.29 -51.66 35.46
C GLU A 670 -13.35 -50.60 35.85
N ASN A 671 -14.57 -50.61 35.30
CA ASN A 671 -15.17 -51.11 34.06
C ASN A 671 -16.67 -50.72 34.17
N ASP A 672 -17.36 -50.87 33.05
CA ASP A 672 -18.73 -51.36 32.96
C ASP A 672 -19.94 -50.41 33.14
N ASN A 673 -20.71 -50.45 32.04
CA ASN A 673 -22.16 -50.59 31.97
C ASN A 673 -22.97 -49.29 32.02
N ASP A 674 -24.02 -49.11 31.23
CA ASP A 674 -24.68 -49.93 30.20
C ASP A 674 -25.78 -48.99 29.66
N GLU A 675 -26.21 -49.24 28.41
CA GLU A 675 -27.63 -49.19 27.98
C GLU A 675 -28.40 -47.86 28.16
N GLU A 676 -29.23 -47.36 27.24
CA GLU A 676 -29.89 -47.92 26.08
C GLU A 676 -30.72 -46.77 25.47
N ASN A 677 -30.89 -46.84 24.15
CA ASN A 677 -32.17 -46.66 23.45
C ASN A 677 -32.78 -45.26 23.20
N ASP A 678 -32.99 -45.06 21.89
CA ASP A 678 -34.25 -44.71 21.23
C ASP A 678 -34.73 -43.26 21.29
N ASP A 679 -35.47 -42.76 20.31
CA ASP A 679 -35.59 -43.00 18.88
C ASP A 679 -36.47 -41.83 18.36
N ASP A 680 -36.27 -41.51 17.11
CA ASP A 680 -37.15 -40.90 16.11
C ASP A 680 -38.37 -39.99 16.44
N SER A 681 -38.44 -38.90 15.64
CA SER A 681 -39.63 -38.41 14.90
C SER A 681 -40.89 -37.93 15.69
N ARG A 682 -41.91 -37.24 15.19
CA ARG A 682 -42.22 -36.26 14.13
C ARG A 682 -43.76 -36.04 14.25
N TYR A 683 -44.25 -34.86 13.83
CA TYR A 683 -45.65 -34.48 13.53
C TYR A 683 -46.63 -34.04 14.64
N ASP A 684 -46.94 -32.74 14.58
CA ASP A 684 -48.23 -32.07 14.28
C ASP A 684 -49.56 -32.36 15.01
N GLU A 685 -50.30 -31.23 15.13
CA GLU A 685 -51.76 -30.99 15.18
C GLU A 685 -52.47 -30.78 16.54
N TYR A 686 -52.99 -29.53 16.69
CA TYR A 686 -54.40 -29.12 16.81
C TYR A 686 -55.37 -30.07 17.57
N ASP A 687 -56.37 -29.66 18.35
CA ASP A 687 -57.17 -28.44 18.45
C ASP A 687 -58.10 -28.61 19.70
N ASP A 688 -59.00 -27.63 19.87
CA ASP A 688 -60.35 -27.72 20.48
C ASP A 688 -60.63 -27.09 21.87
N GLU A 689 -61.18 -25.86 21.77
CA GLU A 689 -62.60 -25.54 22.03
C GLU A 689 -63.18 -25.67 23.47
N ASN A 690 -63.65 -24.54 24.04
CA ASN A 690 -65.02 -24.02 23.88
C ASN A 690 -65.55 -23.15 25.06
N ASP A 691 -66.38 -22.18 24.66
CA ASP A 691 -67.62 -21.69 25.25
C ASP A 691 -67.69 -20.56 26.33
N ASN A 692 -68.29 -19.44 25.85
CA ASN A 692 -69.47 -18.72 26.39
C ASN A 692 -69.32 -17.81 27.63
N ASP A 693 -69.94 -16.63 27.78
CA ASP A 693 -71.21 -16.09 27.25
C ASP A 693 -71.34 -14.56 27.49
N GLU A 694 -72.22 -13.94 26.67
CA GLU A 694 -73.21 -12.86 26.95
C GLU A 694 -72.88 -11.34 27.06
N GLU A 695 -73.41 -10.63 26.05
CA GLU A 695 -74.41 -9.51 26.04
C GLU A 695 -74.10 -8.02 26.37
N ASN A 696 -74.33 -7.20 25.31
CA ASN A 696 -75.19 -6.00 25.16
C ASN A 696 -74.94 -4.69 25.95
N ASP A 697 -74.69 -3.57 25.23
CA ASP A 697 -75.64 -2.46 25.01
C ASP A 697 -74.99 -1.18 24.40
N ASP A 698 -75.45 -0.85 23.19
CA ASP A 698 -75.97 0.44 22.69
C ASP A 698 -75.28 1.83 22.92
N ASP A 699 -74.82 2.40 21.80
CA ASP A 699 -75.44 3.53 21.07
C ASP A 699 -74.78 4.94 20.98
N SER A 700 -74.77 5.40 19.72
CA SER A 700 -74.72 6.76 19.17
C SER A 700 -73.34 7.48 19.11
N ARG A 701 -72.94 8.15 18.01
CA ARG A 701 -73.76 8.90 17.05
C ARG A 701 -72.96 9.30 15.78
N TYR A 702 -73.46 8.84 14.62
CA TYR A 702 -73.72 9.54 13.36
C TYR A 702 -72.67 10.46 12.69
N ASP A 703 -72.28 9.96 11.50
CA ASP A 703 -72.35 10.60 10.17
C ASP A 703 -71.28 11.57 9.67
N GLY A 704 -70.69 11.17 8.53
CA GLY A 704 -71.19 11.76 7.29
C GLY A 704 -70.21 11.90 6.13
N TYR A 705 -70.32 10.95 5.19
CA TYR A 705 -70.27 11.14 3.73
C TYR A 705 -68.93 11.08 2.97
N SER A 706 -68.65 9.84 2.50
CA SER A 706 -68.77 9.35 1.10
C SER A 706 -67.81 9.93 0.06
N GLU A 707 -66.88 9.12 -0.46
CA GLU A 707 -67.01 8.16 -1.60
C GLU A 707 -66.39 8.78 -2.85
N GLU A 708 -65.33 8.16 -3.39
CA GLU A 708 -65.46 7.40 -4.64
C GLU A 708 -64.16 6.63 -4.93
N TYR A 709 -64.39 5.40 -5.38
CA TYR A 709 -63.47 4.32 -5.70
C TYR A 709 -62.62 4.61 -6.95
N ASN A 710 -61.43 4.02 -7.02
CA ASN A 710 -61.16 3.00 -8.04
C ASN A 710 -59.98 2.12 -7.61
N GLU A 711 -60.26 0.82 -7.65
CA GLU A 711 -59.35 -0.32 -7.55
C GLU A 711 -58.29 -0.28 -8.66
N ASP A 712 -57.09 -0.77 -8.38
CA ASP A 712 -56.42 -1.72 -9.27
C ASP A 712 -55.27 -2.44 -8.54
N LYS A 713 -55.64 -3.63 -8.05
CA LYS A 713 -54.91 -4.91 -8.01
C LYS A 713 -53.43 -4.93 -7.64
N ASP A 714 -53.21 -5.58 -6.51
CA ASP A 714 -52.00 -6.28 -6.10
C ASP A 714 -51.58 -7.34 -7.13
N ASP A 715 -50.31 -7.30 -7.54
CA ASP A 715 -49.57 -8.46 -8.04
C ASP A 715 -48.33 -8.64 -7.16
N HIS A 716 -48.48 -9.52 -6.16
CA HIS A 716 -47.38 -10.20 -5.50
C HIS A 716 -47.13 -11.51 -6.26
N ASP A 717 -46.12 -11.54 -7.13
CA ASP A 717 -45.25 -12.70 -7.34
C ASP A 717 -44.05 -12.28 -8.22
N ASP A 718 -42.82 -12.50 -7.74
CA ASP A 718 -41.86 -13.39 -8.39
C ASP A 718 -40.48 -13.28 -7.72
N SER A 719 -40.18 -14.25 -6.85
CA SER A 719 -38.82 -14.75 -6.66
C SER A 719 -38.43 -15.58 -7.88
N ASN A 720 -38.23 -14.91 -9.02
CA ASN A 720 -37.65 -15.53 -10.21
C ASN A 720 -36.17 -15.16 -10.29
N VAL A 721 -35.31 -16.17 -10.08
CA VAL A 721 -34.00 -16.22 -10.73
C VAL A 721 -34.27 -15.98 -12.22
N PRO A 722 -33.67 -14.97 -12.88
CA PRO A 722 -33.98 -14.72 -14.27
C PRO A 722 -33.57 -15.94 -15.07
N ASP A 723 -34.54 -16.55 -15.75
CA ASP A 723 -34.32 -17.49 -16.83
C ASP A 723 -33.28 -16.87 -17.78
N ASP A 724 -32.21 -17.61 -18.07
CA ASP A 724 -31.04 -17.18 -18.87
C ASP A 724 -31.45 -16.97 -20.34
N ASN A 725 -32.25 -15.93 -20.62
CA ASN A 725 -32.46 -15.43 -21.97
C ASN A 725 -31.47 -14.29 -22.24
N PRO A 726 -30.42 -14.50 -23.06
CA PRO A 726 -29.44 -13.46 -23.40
C PRO A 726 -30.05 -12.22 -24.09
N ASP A 727 -31.29 -12.34 -24.61
CA ASP A 727 -31.99 -11.25 -25.29
C ASP A 727 -32.42 -10.09 -24.35
N ASP A 728 -32.55 -10.31 -23.03
CA ASP A 728 -33.01 -9.26 -22.08
C ASP A 728 -31.89 -8.61 -21.22
N ILE A 729 -30.64 -9.10 -21.31
CA ILE A 729 -29.55 -8.76 -20.37
C ILE A 729 -29.03 -7.31 -20.48
N LEU A 730 -29.25 -6.62 -21.61
CA LEU A 730 -28.77 -5.24 -21.84
C LEU A 730 -29.89 -4.27 -22.26
N SER A 731 -31.15 -4.62 -22.00
CA SER A 731 -32.31 -3.81 -22.41
C SER A 731 -32.52 -2.57 -21.53
N SER A 732 -32.06 -2.60 -20.27
CA SER A 732 -32.29 -1.55 -19.28
C SER A 732 -30.99 -0.90 -18.77
N LEU A 733 -31.00 0.43 -18.64
CA LEU A 733 -29.86 1.23 -18.15
C LEU A 733 -29.37 0.75 -16.77
N LYS A 734 -30.28 0.40 -15.86
CA LYS A 734 -29.93 -0.08 -14.51
C LYS A 734 -29.13 -1.39 -14.55
N VAL A 735 -29.47 -2.29 -15.49
CA VAL A 735 -28.80 -3.59 -15.64
C VAL A 735 -27.42 -3.39 -16.27
N PHE A 736 -27.34 -2.56 -17.31
CA PHE A 736 -26.06 -2.19 -17.92
C PHE A 736 -25.09 -1.59 -16.92
N LEU A 737 -25.53 -0.59 -16.14
CA LEU A 737 -24.71 0.07 -15.12
C LEU A 737 -24.30 -0.90 -13.98
N GLY A 738 -25.20 -1.79 -13.55
CA GLY A 738 -24.88 -2.84 -12.59
C GLY A 738 -23.81 -3.81 -13.10
N ARG A 739 -23.95 -4.32 -14.33
CA ARG A 739 -22.99 -5.28 -14.93
C ARG A 739 -21.60 -4.69 -15.13
N VAL A 740 -21.49 -3.44 -15.60
CA VAL A 740 -20.17 -2.79 -15.73
C VAL A 740 -19.52 -2.59 -14.36
N MET A 741 -20.31 -2.30 -13.32
CA MET A 741 -19.81 -2.17 -11.95
C MET A 741 -19.35 -3.51 -11.38
N GLU A 742 -20.12 -4.59 -11.55
CA GLU A 742 -19.73 -5.97 -11.19
C GLU A 742 -18.40 -6.36 -11.87
N LYS A 743 -18.25 -6.06 -13.16
CA LYS A 743 -17.00 -6.34 -13.89
C LYS A 743 -15.82 -5.53 -13.32
N SER A 744 -16.04 -4.26 -12.94
CA SER A 744 -15.01 -3.44 -12.29
C SER A 744 -14.61 -4.00 -10.91
N MET A 745 -15.57 -4.54 -10.15
CA MET A 745 -15.29 -5.18 -8.86
C MET A 745 -14.38 -6.41 -9.01
N LYS A 746 -14.57 -7.21 -10.07
CA LYS A 746 -13.74 -8.37 -10.40
C LYS A 746 -12.33 -8.01 -10.91
N SER A 747 -12.11 -6.76 -11.30
CA SER A 747 -10.81 -6.30 -11.79
C SER A 747 -9.76 -6.32 -10.67
N LYS A 748 -8.59 -6.92 -10.91
CA LYS A 748 -7.52 -7.01 -9.91
C LYS A 748 -6.86 -5.65 -9.59
N ASN A 749 -6.69 -4.78 -10.58
CA ASN A 749 -5.93 -3.53 -10.46
C ASN A 749 -6.80 -2.26 -10.57
N GLY A 750 -8.12 -2.41 -10.78
CA GLY A 750 -9.05 -1.27 -10.84
C GLY A 750 -8.96 -0.42 -12.09
N HIS A 751 -8.36 -0.92 -13.18
CA HIS A 751 -8.28 -0.22 -14.47
C HIS A 751 -9.65 0.13 -15.10
N LEU A 752 -10.77 -0.37 -14.57
CA LEU A 752 -12.12 -0.05 -15.04
C LEU A 752 -12.84 0.98 -14.15
N ASP A 753 -12.27 1.35 -13.01
CA ASP A 753 -12.95 2.19 -12.01
C ASP A 753 -13.35 3.54 -12.61
N LEU A 754 -12.45 4.19 -13.36
CA LEU A 754 -12.72 5.51 -13.94
C LEU A 754 -13.73 5.43 -15.10
N ILE A 755 -13.68 4.38 -15.92
CA ILE A 755 -14.71 4.14 -16.95
C ILE A 755 -16.08 4.01 -16.30
N VAL A 756 -16.19 3.23 -15.22
CA VAL A 756 -17.48 3.03 -14.55
C VAL A 756 -17.99 4.32 -13.92
N ARG A 757 -17.11 5.16 -13.34
CA ARG A 757 -17.47 6.52 -12.88
C ARG A 757 -18.07 7.35 -14.03
N PHE A 758 -17.39 7.38 -15.18
CA PHE A 758 -17.88 8.12 -16.36
C PHE A 758 -19.21 7.57 -16.88
N LEU A 759 -19.39 6.25 -16.98
CA LEU A 759 -20.65 5.65 -17.44
C LEU A 759 -21.83 6.03 -16.55
N HIS A 760 -21.63 6.04 -15.22
CA HIS A 760 -22.65 6.48 -14.28
C HIS A 760 -22.93 7.99 -14.40
N GLY A 761 -21.92 8.85 -14.56
CA GLY A 761 -22.14 10.28 -14.79
C GLY A 761 -22.80 10.59 -16.15
N LEU A 762 -22.50 9.84 -17.21
CA LEU A 762 -23.10 9.97 -18.55
C LEU A 762 -24.57 9.52 -18.57
N SER A 763 -25.02 8.79 -17.55
CA SER A 763 -26.42 8.39 -17.39
C SER A 763 -27.35 9.57 -17.06
N LEU A 764 -26.79 10.68 -16.55
CA LEU A 764 -27.55 11.88 -16.19
C LEU A 764 -28.02 12.67 -17.42
N LYS A 765 -29.23 13.23 -17.31
CA LYS A 765 -29.84 14.06 -18.36
C LYS A 765 -29.03 15.32 -18.70
N SER A 766 -28.31 15.89 -17.74
CA SER A 766 -27.40 17.03 -17.97
C SER A 766 -26.30 16.67 -18.96
N ASN A 767 -25.55 15.60 -18.72
CA ASN A 767 -24.48 15.14 -19.60
C ASN A 767 -25.01 14.61 -20.94
N GLN A 768 -26.17 13.95 -20.94
CA GLN A 768 -26.85 13.56 -22.18
C GLN A 768 -27.36 14.74 -22.98
N SER A 769 -27.76 15.84 -22.35
CA SER A 769 -28.15 17.04 -23.10
C SER A 769 -26.93 17.71 -23.77
N LEU A 770 -25.76 17.67 -23.11
CA LEU A 770 -24.51 18.22 -23.64
C LEU A 770 -23.95 17.37 -24.80
N LEU A 771 -24.00 16.05 -24.66
CA LEU A 771 -23.43 15.08 -25.61
C LEU A 771 -24.51 14.31 -26.38
N GLY A 772 -25.74 14.80 -26.44
CA GLY A 772 -26.89 14.03 -26.96
C GLY A 772 -26.75 13.61 -28.41
N GLY A 773 -26.08 14.44 -29.21
CA GLY A 773 -25.70 14.10 -30.58
C GLY A 773 -24.76 12.88 -30.66
N LEU A 774 -23.92 12.63 -29.65
CA LEU A 774 -23.01 11.48 -29.58
C LEU A 774 -23.66 10.26 -28.96
N LEU A 775 -24.30 10.42 -27.79
CA LEU A 775 -24.78 9.31 -26.96
C LEU A 775 -26.08 8.68 -27.49
N GLY A 776 -26.88 9.39 -28.28
CA GLY A 776 -28.21 8.95 -28.70
C GLY A 776 -29.30 9.27 -27.66
N GLN A 777 -30.56 9.01 -28.01
CA GLN A 777 -31.69 9.21 -27.10
C GLN A 777 -31.90 7.96 -26.25
N THR A 778 -32.08 8.17 -24.95
CA THR A 778 -32.45 7.14 -23.97
C THR A 778 -33.65 7.62 -23.18
N ASP A 779 -34.67 6.77 -23.03
CA ASP A 779 -35.80 6.99 -22.11
C ASP A 779 -35.33 6.76 -20.67
N ASN A 780 -34.45 7.64 -20.18
CA ASN A 780 -33.98 7.63 -18.81
C ASN A 780 -34.97 8.35 -17.93
N SER A 781 -36.01 7.62 -17.52
CA SER A 781 -36.93 8.11 -16.53
C SER A 781 -36.19 8.37 -15.20
N PRO A 782 -36.55 9.40 -14.41
CA PRO A 782 -35.97 9.63 -13.09
C PRO A 782 -36.01 8.37 -12.20
N GLU A 783 -37.05 7.56 -12.34
CA GLU A 783 -37.22 6.29 -11.62
C GLU A 783 -36.15 5.27 -12.01
N THR A 784 -35.74 5.22 -13.28
CA THR A 784 -34.68 4.31 -13.74
C THR A 784 -33.32 4.70 -13.17
N ILE A 785 -33.03 6.01 -13.10
CA ILE A 785 -31.81 6.54 -12.49
C ILE A 785 -31.81 6.26 -10.98
N GLN A 786 -32.93 6.50 -10.29
CA GLN A 786 -33.06 6.21 -8.86
C GLN A 786 -32.89 4.71 -8.56
N ARG A 787 -33.44 3.81 -9.39
CA ARG A 787 -33.17 2.37 -9.23
C ARG A 787 -31.69 2.02 -9.44
N ALA A 788 -31.00 2.64 -10.40
CA ALA A 788 -29.57 2.43 -10.57
C ALA A 788 -28.75 2.92 -9.35
N ILE A 789 -29.15 4.05 -8.74
CA ILE A 789 -28.58 4.56 -7.49
C ILE A 789 -28.84 3.58 -6.33
N SER A 790 -30.06 3.07 -6.19
CA SER A 790 -30.39 2.06 -5.18
C SER A 790 -29.55 0.80 -5.34
N ASN A 791 -29.41 0.27 -6.57
CA ASN A 791 -28.55 -0.87 -6.86
C ASN A 791 -27.10 -0.63 -6.38
N LEU A 792 -26.52 0.54 -6.63
CA LEU A 792 -25.18 0.88 -6.15
C LEU A 792 -25.11 0.90 -4.62
N LYS A 793 -26.12 1.46 -3.95
CA LYS A 793 -26.18 1.50 -2.48
C LYS A 793 -26.41 0.12 -1.87
N GLU A 794 -27.06 -0.80 -2.58
CA GLU A 794 -27.33 -2.17 -2.14
C GLU A 794 -26.13 -3.11 -2.36
N MET A 795 -25.13 -2.72 -3.14
CA MET A 795 -23.86 -3.44 -3.32
C MET A 795 -22.94 -3.38 -2.09
N ASN A 796 -23.48 -3.63 -0.89
CA ASN A 796 -22.80 -3.60 0.42
C ASN A 796 -22.32 -4.99 0.88
N SER A 797 -21.60 -5.73 0.03
CA SER A 797 -20.99 -7.00 0.47
C SER A 797 -19.69 -6.76 1.23
N ASP A 798 -19.48 -7.54 2.30
CA ASP A 798 -18.24 -7.57 3.07
C ASP A 798 -17.04 -8.05 2.23
N ASP A 799 -17.27 -8.81 1.14
CA ASP A 799 -16.22 -9.28 0.22
C ASP A 799 -15.65 -8.15 -0.68
N ILE A 800 -16.33 -7.00 -0.74
CA ILE A 800 -15.90 -5.89 -1.59
C ILE A 800 -14.76 -5.14 -0.88
N SER A 801 -13.58 -5.10 -1.50
CA SER A 801 -12.43 -4.36 -0.96
C SER A 801 -12.76 -2.89 -0.65
N PRO A 802 -12.11 -2.26 0.36
CA PRO A 802 -12.36 -0.87 0.74
C PRO A 802 -12.27 0.10 -0.44
N ASP A 803 -11.29 -0.18 -1.29
CA ASP A 803 -11.00 0.49 -2.53
C ASP A 803 -12.19 0.50 -3.53
N ARG A 804 -12.91 -0.60 -3.64
CA ARG A 804 -14.09 -0.71 -4.52
C ARG A 804 -15.30 -0.01 -3.89
N SER A 805 -15.44 -0.01 -2.57
CA SER A 805 -16.46 0.78 -1.88
C SER A 805 -16.27 2.28 -2.08
N ILE A 806 -15.02 2.76 -2.06
CA ILE A 806 -14.70 4.16 -2.41
C ILE A 806 -15.11 4.44 -3.87
N ASN A 807 -14.89 3.49 -4.78
CA ASN A 807 -15.35 3.65 -6.17
C ASN A 807 -16.88 3.76 -6.29
N ILE A 808 -17.65 2.95 -5.53
CA ILE A 808 -19.12 3.09 -5.45
C ILE A 808 -19.49 4.50 -4.97
N PHE A 809 -18.85 4.98 -3.90
CA PHE A 809 -19.07 6.33 -3.38
C PHE A 809 -18.81 7.41 -4.44
N HIS A 810 -17.75 7.27 -5.24
CA HIS A 810 -17.50 8.19 -6.36
C HIS A 810 -18.55 8.06 -7.47
N CYS A 811 -19.01 6.87 -7.83
CA CYS A 811 -20.10 6.71 -8.80
C CYS A 811 -21.38 7.41 -8.33
N LEU A 812 -21.73 7.33 -7.04
CA LEU A 812 -22.87 8.06 -6.46
C LEU A 812 -22.69 9.58 -6.62
N MET A 813 -21.50 10.09 -6.33
CA MET A 813 -21.17 11.51 -6.51
C MET A 813 -21.25 11.94 -7.99
N GLU A 814 -20.80 11.11 -8.93
CA GLU A 814 -20.92 11.36 -10.38
C GLU A 814 -22.39 11.37 -10.85
N MET A 815 -23.26 10.62 -10.17
CA MET A 815 -24.72 10.64 -10.40
C MET A 815 -25.43 11.80 -9.67
N ASN A 816 -24.69 12.76 -9.09
CA ASN A 816 -25.21 13.83 -8.25
C ASN A 816 -26.03 13.35 -7.04
N ASP A 817 -25.82 12.10 -6.58
CA ASP A 817 -26.36 11.60 -5.33
C ASP A 817 -25.35 11.90 -4.20
N HIS A 818 -25.70 12.89 -3.37
CA HIS A 818 -24.89 13.29 -2.22
C HIS A 818 -25.37 12.64 -0.91
N SER A 819 -26.27 11.65 -0.95
CA SER A 819 -26.91 11.10 0.25
C SER A 819 -25.89 10.54 1.24
N VAL A 820 -25.03 9.62 0.80
CA VAL A 820 -23.97 9.03 1.64
C VAL A 820 -23.05 10.11 2.22
N HIS A 821 -22.69 11.12 1.43
CA HIS A 821 -21.87 12.23 1.91
C HIS A 821 -22.60 13.07 2.98
N GLN A 822 -23.86 13.43 2.74
CA GLN A 822 -24.69 14.18 3.69
C GLN A 822 -24.92 13.40 4.97
N GLU A 823 -25.22 12.11 4.86
CA GLU A 823 -25.39 11.20 5.98
C GLU A 823 -24.13 11.08 6.84
N ILE A 824 -22.95 11.02 6.21
CA ILE A 824 -21.66 11.08 6.91
C ILE A 824 -21.47 12.44 7.60
N GLN A 825 -21.79 13.54 6.93
CA GLN A 825 -21.66 14.89 7.51
C GLN A 825 -22.60 15.12 8.69
N GLU A 826 -23.84 14.63 8.61
CA GLU A 826 -24.80 14.64 9.71
C GLU A 826 -24.32 13.76 10.86
N PHE A 827 -23.80 12.56 10.57
CA PHE A 827 -23.19 11.67 11.56
C PHE A 827 -22.00 12.33 12.28
N LEU A 828 -21.14 13.05 11.57
CA LEU A 828 -19.99 13.73 12.17
C LEU A 828 -20.41 14.89 13.09
N LYS A 829 -21.52 15.56 12.77
CA LYS A 829 -22.11 16.66 13.55
C LYS A 829 -22.99 16.20 14.72
N SER A 830 -23.48 14.96 14.70
CA SER A 830 -24.33 14.45 15.77
C SER A 830 -23.52 14.19 17.04
N GLU A 831 -24.11 14.53 18.19
CA GLU A 831 -23.51 14.19 19.49
C GLU A 831 -23.63 12.69 19.79
N ASN A 832 -24.65 12.02 19.24
CA ASN A 832 -24.94 10.58 19.44
C ASN A 832 -24.52 9.73 18.23
N ARG A 833 -23.20 9.56 18.03
CA ARG A 833 -22.61 8.73 16.96
C ARG A 833 -22.91 7.23 17.07
N SER A 834 -23.47 6.77 18.19
CA SER A 834 -23.77 5.35 18.45
C SER A 834 -25.15 4.90 17.95
N GLU A 835 -26.06 5.82 17.61
CA GLU A 835 -27.44 5.46 17.25
C GLU A 835 -27.61 5.10 15.78
N LYS A 836 -26.87 5.78 14.88
CA LYS A 836 -26.95 5.53 13.44
C LYS A 836 -25.95 4.45 13.01
N GLU A 837 -26.47 3.34 12.49
CA GLU A 837 -25.65 2.29 11.90
C GLU A 837 -25.06 2.74 10.56
N LEU A 838 -23.74 2.60 10.41
CA LEU A 838 -23.00 2.92 9.19
C LEU A 838 -22.79 1.63 8.39
N SER A 839 -23.15 1.66 7.10
CA SER A 839 -22.79 0.57 6.19
C SER A 839 -21.29 0.55 5.90
N VAL A 840 -20.81 -0.53 5.30
CA VAL A 840 -19.42 -0.64 4.87
C VAL A 840 -19.00 0.42 3.82
N ILE A 841 -19.91 0.85 2.93
CA ILE A 841 -19.66 2.00 2.03
C ILE A 841 -19.51 3.29 2.83
N HIS A 842 -20.36 3.51 3.83
CA HIS A 842 -20.23 4.68 4.72
C HIS A 842 -18.89 4.67 5.43
N CYS A 843 -18.43 3.51 5.92
CA CYS A 843 -17.15 3.39 6.62
C CYS A 843 -15.96 3.67 5.69
N SER A 844 -15.93 3.10 4.50
CA SER A 844 -14.88 3.39 3.51
C SER A 844 -14.88 4.86 3.08
N ALA A 845 -16.05 5.43 2.80
CA ALA A 845 -16.20 6.82 2.40
C ALA A 845 -15.83 7.78 3.55
N LEU A 846 -16.20 7.46 4.79
CA LEU A 846 -15.84 8.21 5.98
C LEU A 846 -14.32 8.15 6.20
N ALA A 847 -13.71 6.97 6.15
CA ALA A 847 -12.26 6.81 6.27
C ALA A 847 -11.52 7.59 5.19
N TYR A 848 -12.00 7.55 3.96
CA TYR A 848 -11.50 8.37 2.85
C TYR A 848 -11.64 9.86 3.18
N MET A 849 -12.83 10.34 3.55
CA MET A 849 -13.08 11.75 3.87
C MET A 849 -12.23 12.25 5.05
N LEU A 850 -12.08 11.45 6.11
CA LEU A 850 -11.27 11.79 7.28
C LEU A 850 -9.78 11.83 6.96
N GLN A 851 -9.30 10.82 6.23
CA GLN A 851 -7.95 10.86 5.69
C GLN A 851 -7.76 12.10 4.86
N MET A 852 -8.74 12.51 4.06
CA MET A 852 -8.66 13.64 3.14
C MET A 852 -8.92 15.02 3.76
N SER A 853 -9.30 15.11 5.04
CA SER A 853 -9.56 16.37 5.76
C SER A 853 -8.30 17.17 6.09
N GLU A 854 -8.36 18.51 6.06
CA GLU A 854 -7.28 19.38 6.58
C GLU A 854 -7.32 19.47 8.11
N GLU A 855 -8.50 19.26 8.70
CA GLU A 855 -8.67 19.21 10.14
C GLU A 855 -8.20 17.86 10.68
N VAL A 856 -7.32 17.89 11.68
CA VAL A 856 -6.78 16.72 12.37
C VAL A 856 -7.74 16.31 13.47
N LEU A 857 -8.15 15.04 13.48
CA LEU A 857 -9.02 14.51 14.53
C LEU A 857 -8.28 14.36 15.86
N ASP A 858 -8.93 14.73 16.96
CA ASP A 858 -8.35 14.50 18.29
C ASP A 858 -8.30 12.99 18.62
N GLU A 859 -9.37 12.25 18.29
CA GLU A 859 -9.46 10.82 18.57
C GLU A 859 -10.26 10.08 17.49
N VAL A 860 -9.76 8.91 17.10
CA VAL A 860 -10.47 7.89 16.31
C VAL A 860 -10.61 6.66 17.20
N ASP A 861 -11.80 6.41 17.73
CA ASP A 861 -12.14 5.20 18.48
C ASP A 861 -13.17 4.39 17.69
N LEU A 862 -12.73 3.24 17.16
CA LEU A 862 -13.54 2.42 16.27
C LEU A 862 -14.80 1.87 16.94
N ARG A 863 -14.85 1.80 18.28
CA ARG A 863 -16.04 1.34 19.01
C ARG A 863 -17.13 2.41 19.14
N LYS A 864 -16.80 3.68 18.89
CA LYS A 864 -17.78 4.77 18.87
C LYS A 864 -18.62 4.79 17.59
N TYR A 865 -18.24 4.01 16.58
CA TYR A 865 -18.96 3.89 15.31
C TYR A 865 -19.83 2.64 15.35
N ASN A 866 -21.15 2.82 15.25
CA ASN A 866 -22.09 1.71 15.15
C ASN A 866 -22.01 1.13 13.72
N THR A 867 -21.32 0.00 13.55
CA THR A 867 -21.12 -0.68 12.27
C THR A 867 -20.62 -2.12 12.48
N SER A 868 -20.60 -2.93 11.42
CA SER A 868 -20.08 -4.31 11.41
C SER A 868 -18.58 -4.39 11.75
N GLU A 869 -18.07 -5.59 12.05
CA GLU A 869 -16.62 -5.80 12.27
C GLU A 869 -15.82 -5.29 11.07
N GLU A 870 -16.25 -5.64 9.85
CA GLU A 870 -15.66 -5.20 8.59
C GLU A 870 -15.77 -3.68 8.39
N GLY A 871 -16.89 -3.06 8.77
CA GLY A 871 -17.02 -1.60 8.77
C GLY A 871 -15.99 -0.91 9.66
N ARG A 872 -15.69 -1.46 10.84
CA ARG A 872 -14.62 -0.93 11.71
C ARG A 872 -13.25 -1.07 11.07
N LEU A 873 -12.97 -2.20 10.44
CA LEU A 873 -11.71 -2.42 9.70
C LEU A 873 -11.53 -1.38 8.57
N ARG A 874 -12.61 -1.04 7.86
CA ARG A 874 -12.61 0.01 6.81
C ARG A 874 -12.29 1.41 7.33
N LEU A 875 -12.45 1.67 8.63
CA LEU A 875 -12.12 2.95 9.26
C LEU A 875 -10.65 3.09 9.67
N ILE A 876 -9.87 2.00 9.71
CA ILE A 876 -8.46 2.01 10.12
C ILE A 876 -7.62 3.04 9.35
N PRO A 877 -7.77 3.24 8.04
CA PRO A 877 -7.00 4.26 7.32
C PRO A 877 -7.13 5.69 7.91
N ALA A 878 -8.21 6.00 8.63
CA ALA A 878 -8.39 7.30 9.30
C ALA A 878 -7.32 7.61 10.37
N VAL A 879 -6.58 6.61 10.85
CA VAL A 879 -5.46 6.82 11.80
C VAL A 879 -4.33 7.69 11.25
N ARG A 880 -4.24 7.84 9.92
CA ARG A 880 -3.29 8.75 9.27
C ARG A 880 -3.54 10.22 9.62
N ASN A 881 -4.76 10.59 10.03
CA ASN A 881 -5.15 11.98 10.32
C ASN A 881 -5.79 12.16 11.71
N CYS A 882 -5.21 11.52 12.74
CA CYS A 882 -5.64 11.74 14.12
C CYS A 882 -4.47 11.87 15.10
N ARG A 883 -4.76 12.36 16.33
CA ARG A 883 -3.79 12.42 17.44
C ARG A 883 -3.80 11.16 18.30
N LYS A 884 -4.97 10.54 18.44
CA LYS A 884 -5.18 9.30 19.19
C LYS A 884 -5.99 8.30 18.38
N ALA A 885 -5.54 7.05 18.34
CA ALA A 885 -6.23 5.94 17.70
C ALA A 885 -6.49 4.82 18.73
N VAL A 886 -7.75 4.41 18.84
CA VAL A 886 -8.20 3.31 19.70
C VAL A 886 -8.84 2.25 18.80
N ILE A 887 -8.11 1.14 18.62
CA ILE A 887 -8.47 0.01 17.75
C ILE A 887 -8.57 -1.22 18.64
N HIS A 888 -9.67 -1.33 19.39
CA HIS A 888 -9.89 -2.43 20.34
C HIS A 888 -10.80 -3.50 19.80
N ASN A 889 -10.38 -4.77 19.94
CA ASN A 889 -11.19 -5.94 19.62
C ASN A 889 -11.71 -5.92 18.17
N CYS A 890 -10.80 -5.72 17.21
CA CYS A 890 -11.10 -5.54 15.79
C CYS A 890 -10.62 -6.70 14.89
N ARG A 891 -10.17 -7.84 15.45
CA ARG A 891 -9.66 -9.00 14.67
C ARG A 891 -8.69 -8.59 13.53
N LEU A 892 -7.71 -7.75 13.87
CA LEU A 892 -6.76 -7.19 12.91
C LEU A 892 -5.95 -8.29 12.20
N SER A 893 -5.76 -8.12 10.90
CA SER A 893 -4.81 -8.90 10.09
C SER A 893 -3.53 -8.11 9.84
N ASP A 894 -2.48 -8.77 9.34
CA ASP A 894 -1.20 -8.12 9.03
C ASP A 894 -1.36 -6.97 8.03
N ALA A 895 -2.26 -7.10 7.05
CA ALA A 895 -2.55 -6.01 6.10
C ALA A 895 -3.10 -4.75 6.78
N HIS A 896 -3.94 -4.92 7.81
CA HIS A 896 -4.44 -3.80 8.60
C HIS A 896 -3.32 -3.15 9.43
N LEU A 897 -2.41 -3.95 9.96
CA LEU A 897 -1.27 -3.47 10.74
C LEU A 897 -0.23 -2.77 9.86
N GLN A 898 -0.08 -3.18 8.59
CA GLN A 898 0.71 -2.45 7.59
C GLN A 898 0.15 -1.05 7.34
N VAL A 899 -1.18 -0.87 7.31
CA VAL A 899 -1.80 0.46 7.22
C VAL A 899 -1.47 1.30 8.45
N VAL A 900 -1.56 0.74 9.66
CA VAL A 900 -1.20 1.45 10.91
C VAL A 900 0.30 1.79 10.93
N ALA A 901 1.16 0.86 10.55
CA ALA A 901 2.60 1.07 10.45
C ALA A 901 2.94 2.17 9.44
N SER A 902 2.30 2.19 8.28
CA SER A 902 2.46 3.26 7.28
C SER A 902 2.10 4.64 7.85
N ALA A 903 1.06 4.70 8.71
CA ALA A 903 0.68 5.93 9.40
C ALA A 903 1.72 6.38 10.43
N LEU A 904 2.40 5.44 11.11
CA LEU A 904 3.51 5.74 12.01
C LEU A 904 4.76 6.22 11.27
N LYS A 905 5.02 5.69 10.07
CA LYS A 905 6.14 6.13 9.23
C LYS A 905 5.91 7.51 8.61
N CYS A 906 4.65 7.91 8.42
CA CYS A 906 4.28 9.11 7.70
C CYS A 906 4.72 10.42 8.40
N SER A 907 5.42 11.30 7.70
CA SER A 907 5.89 12.59 8.21
C SER A 907 4.77 13.60 8.52
N THR A 908 3.62 13.46 7.86
CA THR A 908 2.43 14.28 8.11
C THR A 908 1.54 13.71 9.22
N SER A 909 1.86 12.55 9.76
CA SER A 909 1.09 11.93 10.83
C SER A 909 1.15 12.76 12.12
N HIS A 910 -0.01 12.90 12.75
CA HIS A 910 -0.17 13.57 14.03
C HIS A 910 -0.34 12.60 15.20
N LEU A 911 -0.22 11.29 14.94
CA LEU A 911 -0.51 10.22 15.89
C LEU A 911 0.50 10.23 17.04
N LYS A 912 -0.01 10.42 18.26
CA LYS A 912 0.73 10.42 19.52
C LYS A 912 0.36 9.25 20.41
N GLU A 913 -0.88 8.79 20.33
CA GLU A 913 -1.38 7.71 21.16
C GLU A 913 -1.99 6.61 20.29
N LEU A 914 -1.51 5.38 20.45
CA LEU A 914 -2.01 4.22 19.73
C LEU A 914 -2.36 3.12 20.73
N ASP A 915 -3.63 2.72 20.72
CA ASP A 915 -4.13 1.61 21.52
C ASP A 915 -4.65 0.49 20.62
N LEU A 916 -3.92 -0.64 20.61
CA LEU A 916 -4.26 -1.85 19.87
C LEU A 916 -4.68 -3.00 20.80
N SER A 917 -5.01 -2.69 22.06
CA SER A 917 -5.30 -3.70 23.07
C SER A 917 -6.48 -4.62 22.69
N ASN A 918 -6.47 -5.84 23.22
CA ASN A 918 -7.46 -6.89 22.94
C ASN A 918 -7.53 -7.30 21.46
N ASN A 919 -6.42 -7.24 20.74
CA ASN A 919 -6.30 -7.84 19.41
C ASN A 919 -5.26 -8.96 19.43
N SER A 920 -5.53 -10.08 18.77
CA SER A 920 -4.58 -11.19 18.65
C SER A 920 -3.46 -10.88 17.64
N LEU A 921 -2.61 -9.87 17.93
CA LEU A 921 -1.55 -9.40 17.03
C LEU A 921 -0.48 -10.47 16.77
N GLN A 922 -0.18 -11.29 17.79
CA GLN A 922 0.95 -12.24 17.77
C GLN A 922 2.28 -11.52 17.45
N ASP A 923 3.34 -12.28 17.18
CA ASP A 923 4.66 -11.72 16.89
C ASP A 923 4.73 -11.06 15.49
N SER A 924 4.01 -11.58 14.49
CA SER A 924 3.97 -10.99 13.14
C SER A 924 3.41 -9.57 13.17
N GLY A 925 2.29 -9.36 13.86
CA GLY A 925 1.66 -8.05 13.96
C GLY A 925 2.52 -7.02 14.69
N VAL A 926 3.26 -7.44 15.73
CA VAL A 926 4.20 -6.55 16.41
C VAL A 926 5.41 -6.21 15.54
N ASN A 927 5.88 -7.11 14.69
CA ASN A 927 6.97 -6.81 13.75
C ASN A 927 6.57 -5.70 12.78
N GLU A 928 5.33 -5.73 12.26
CA GLU A 928 4.81 -4.68 11.37
C GLU A 928 4.75 -3.32 12.09
N ILE A 929 4.21 -3.27 13.32
CA ILE A 929 4.17 -2.03 14.10
C ILE A 929 5.58 -1.55 14.46
N SER A 930 6.50 -2.46 14.77
CA SER A 930 7.90 -2.15 15.08
C SER A 930 8.59 -1.49 13.88
N ALA A 931 8.34 -1.95 12.65
CA ALA A 931 8.83 -1.30 11.44
C ALA A 931 8.30 0.14 11.28
N GLY A 932 7.11 0.44 11.81
CA GLY A 932 6.59 1.81 11.91
C GLY A 932 7.30 2.66 12.96
N LEU A 933 7.60 2.09 14.13
CA LEU A 933 8.30 2.75 15.24
C LEU A 933 9.78 3.05 14.93
N GLU A 934 10.42 2.21 14.12
CA GLU A 934 11.80 2.41 13.63
C GLU A 934 11.96 3.68 12.78
N SER A 935 10.86 4.18 12.20
CA SER A 935 10.91 5.38 11.36
C SER A 935 11.32 6.62 12.17
N PRO A 936 12.27 7.43 11.67
CA PRO A 936 12.66 8.69 12.32
C PRO A 936 11.54 9.73 12.36
N ASN A 937 10.48 9.55 11.57
CA ASN A 937 9.30 10.41 11.56
C ASN A 937 8.26 10.02 12.62
N CYS A 938 8.41 8.85 13.27
CA CYS A 938 7.46 8.41 14.27
C CYS A 938 7.50 9.33 15.50
N ARG A 939 6.33 9.89 15.87
CA ARG A 939 6.17 10.79 17.03
C ARG A 939 5.32 10.21 18.14
N LEU A 940 5.15 8.89 18.14
CA LEU A 940 4.29 8.19 19.10
C LEU A 940 4.82 8.36 20.53
N GLU A 941 3.95 8.81 21.43
CA GLU A 941 4.23 9.05 22.85
C GLU A 941 3.64 7.94 23.73
N THR A 942 2.51 7.33 23.34
CA THR A 942 1.87 6.23 24.08
C THR A 942 1.57 5.05 23.16
N LEU A 943 1.98 3.85 23.57
CA LEU A 943 1.66 2.59 22.90
C LEU A 943 1.05 1.62 23.91
N ARG A 944 -0.16 1.15 23.62
CA ARG A 944 -0.87 0.16 24.45
C ARG A 944 -1.13 -1.11 23.65
N LEU A 945 -0.60 -2.23 24.14
CA LEU A 945 -0.71 -3.58 23.58
C LEU A 945 -1.18 -4.58 24.65
N ILE A 946 -2.23 -4.22 25.40
CA ILE A 946 -2.77 -5.07 26.47
C ILE A 946 -3.45 -6.29 25.85
N TYR A 947 -3.17 -7.48 26.37
CA TYR A 947 -3.83 -8.72 25.93
C TYR A 947 -3.72 -8.94 24.41
N CYS A 948 -2.49 -8.84 23.88
CA CYS A 948 -2.21 -8.96 22.44
C CYS A 948 -1.57 -10.31 22.01
N ARG A 949 -1.43 -11.24 22.96
CA ARG A 949 -0.75 -12.55 22.79
C ARG A 949 0.73 -12.41 22.40
N LEU A 950 1.41 -11.43 22.99
CA LEU A 950 2.82 -11.15 22.72
C LEU A 950 3.76 -12.18 23.35
N SER A 951 4.86 -12.50 22.68
CA SER A 951 5.93 -13.37 23.18
C SER A 951 7.27 -12.62 23.36
N GLU A 952 8.33 -13.33 23.73
CA GLU A 952 9.69 -12.78 23.77
C GLU A 952 10.15 -12.21 22.41
N ILE A 953 9.68 -12.75 21.28
CA ILE A 953 10.01 -12.27 19.94
C ILE A 953 9.42 -10.86 19.74
N SER A 954 8.16 -10.64 20.12
CA SER A 954 7.54 -9.32 20.13
C SER A 954 8.36 -8.30 20.94
N CYS A 955 8.85 -8.69 22.12
CA CYS A 955 9.71 -7.83 22.94
C CYS A 955 11.06 -7.53 22.28
N ALA A 956 11.66 -8.50 21.58
CA ALA A 956 12.90 -8.28 20.83
C ALA A 956 12.70 -7.21 19.75
N SER A 957 11.63 -7.34 18.96
CA SER A 957 11.30 -6.41 17.87
C SER A 957 10.99 -5.01 18.39
N LEU A 958 10.16 -4.88 19.43
CA LEU A 958 9.89 -3.59 20.07
C LEU A 958 11.15 -2.96 20.65
N ALA A 959 11.97 -3.73 21.36
CA ALA A 959 13.21 -3.22 21.96
C ALA A 959 14.22 -2.77 20.88
N SER A 960 14.32 -3.49 19.76
CA SER A 960 15.13 -3.09 18.62
C SER A 960 14.63 -1.78 18.02
N ALA A 961 13.33 -1.68 17.75
CA ALA A 961 12.71 -0.52 17.14
C ALA A 961 12.83 0.75 18.00
N LEU A 962 12.64 0.61 19.31
CA LEU A 962 12.75 1.73 20.25
C LEU A 962 14.20 2.16 20.51
N LYS A 963 15.19 1.31 20.22
CA LYS A 963 16.62 1.66 20.28
C LYS A 963 17.11 2.38 19.03
N SER A 964 16.63 2.00 17.86
CA SER A 964 17.14 2.48 16.57
C SER A 964 16.82 3.96 16.33
N ASN A 965 15.69 4.43 16.81
CA ASN A 965 15.26 5.83 16.75
C ASN A 965 15.15 6.38 18.20
N PRO A 966 15.69 7.58 18.53
CA PRO A 966 15.48 8.18 19.86
C PRO A 966 13.98 8.31 20.17
N SER A 967 13.46 7.32 20.90
CA SER A 967 12.03 7.10 21.04
C SER A 967 11.34 8.32 21.67
N HIS A 968 10.32 8.84 21.00
CA HIS A 968 9.38 9.80 21.60
C HIS A 968 8.46 9.15 22.64
N LEU A 969 8.48 7.82 22.71
CA LEU A 969 7.63 7.02 23.58
C LEU A 969 7.90 7.32 25.06
N ARG A 970 6.82 7.69 25.76
CA ARG A 970 6.75 7.98 27.19
C ARG A 970 5.96 6.92 27.94
N GLU A 971 4.96 6.29 27.33
CA GLU A 971 4.13 5.26 27.96
C GLU A 971 4.10 4.00 27.10
N LEU A 972 4.44 2.87 27.74
CA LEU A 972 4.37 1.54 27.15
C LEU A 972 3.61 0.60 28.07
N GLU A 973 2.49 0.09 27.56
CA GLU A 973 1.59 -0.78 28.30
C GLU A 973 1.50 -2.16 27.63
N LEU A 974 2.05 -3.18 28.29
CA LEU A 974 2.14 -4.56 27.76
C LEU A 974 1.41 -5.58 28.64
N SER A 975 0.54 -5.12 29.54
CA SER A 975 -0.13 -5.98 30.52
C SER A 975 -0.93 -7.14 29.89
N TYR A 976 -1.16 -8.19 30.67
CA TYR A 976 -1.92 -9.39 30.28
C TYR A 976 -1.33 -10.17 29.09
N ASN A 977 -0.02 -10.09 28.87
CA ASN A 977 0.70 -10.90 27.89
C ASN A 977 1.57 -11.98 28.60
N HIS A 978 0.91 -13.08 29.00
CA HIS A 978 1.52 -14.17 29.78
C HIS A 978 2.69 -14.91 29.11
N LYS A 979 2.87 -14.78 27.78
CA LYS A 979 4.00 -15.39 27.05
C LYS A 979 5.24 -14.50 27.00
N LEU A 980 5.20 -13.29 27.58
CA LEU A 980 6.40 -12.46 27.70
C LEU A 980 7.44 -13.08 28.63
N GLN A 981 7.00 -13.54 29.81
CA GLN A 981 7.85 -14.17 30.83
C GLN A 981 9.11 -13.33 31.16
N ASP A 982 10.08 -13.94 31.84
CA ASP A 982 11.31 -13.24 32.22
C ASP A 982 12.22 -12.93 31.03
N SER A 983 12.22 -13.77 29.99
CA SER A 983 13.06 -13.58 28.80
C SER A 983 12.66 -12.36 27.98
N GLY A 984 11.36 -12.15 27.75
CA GLY A 984 10.85 -10.98 27.05
C GLY A 984 11.16 -9.68 27.78
N VAL A 985 10.97 -9.63 29.10
CA VAL A 985 11.32 -8.43 29.91
C VAL A 985 12.82 -8.18 29.92
N LYS A 986 13.66 -9.21 29.91
CA LYS A 986 15.11 -9.05 29.80
C LYS A 986 15.52 -8.35 28.50
N LEU A 987 14.89 -8.69 27.38
CA LEU A 987 15.12 -8.01 26.10
C LEU A 987 14.65 -6.55 26.12
N LEU A 988 13.50 -6.27 26.75
CA LEU A 988 13.03 -4.91 26.95
C LEU A 988 13.96 -4.09 27.87
N CYS A 989 14.58 -4.73 28.86
CA CYS A 989 15.57 -4.09 29.74
C CYS A 989 16.79 -3.59 28.97
N ASP A 990 17.19 -4.26 27.90
CA ASP A 990 18.27 -3.76 27.04
C ASP A 990 17.91 -2.42 26.39
N PHE A 991 16.63 -2.16 26.10
CA PHE A 991 16.17 -0.84 25.64
C PHE A 991 16.17 0.18 26.79
N LEU A 992 15.73 -0.20 28.00
CA LEU A 992 15.78 0.68 29.18
C LEU A 992 17.20 1.13 29.54
N LEU A 993 18.21 0.29 29.24
CA LEU A 993 19.63 0.62 29.37
C LEU A 993 20.11 1.70 28.39
N SER A 994 19.39 1.94 27.28
CA SER A 994 19.77 2.93 26.28
C SER A 994 19.69 4.35 26.84
N PRO A 995 20.73 5.19 26.68
CA PRO A 995 20.71 6.58 27.15
C PRO A 995 19.67 7.46 26.45
N HIS A 996 19.07 6.96 25.36
CA HIS A 996 18.02 7.64 24.60
C HIS A 996 16.60 7.25 25.04
N CYS A 997 16.45 6.30 25.97
CA CYS A 997 15.15 5.91 26.51
C CYS A 997 14.52 7.08 27.29
N ARG A 998 13.29 7.46 26.92
CA ARG A 998 12.51 8.54 27.55
C ARG A 998 11.26 8.04 28.25
N LEU A 999 11.16 6.73 28.45
CA LEU A 999 9.96 6.10 29.01
C LEU A 999 9.71 6.60 30.43
N GLU A 1000 8.51 7.11 30.67
CA GLU A 1000 8.01 7.63 31.94
C GLU A 1000 7.11 6.59 32.64
N THR A 1001 6.32 5.84 31.87
CA THR A 1001 5.40 4.82 32.36
C THR A 1001 5.67 3.48 31.68
N LEU A 1002 5.86 2.44 32.49
CA LEU A 1002 5.97 1.05 32.04
C LEU A 1002 5.04 0.17 32.87
N SER A 1003 4.21 -0.61 32.18
CA SER A 1003 3.30 -1.54 32.83
C SER A 1003 3.39 -2.93 32.22
N LEU A 1004 3.63 -3.89 33.10
CA LEU A 1004 3.86 -5.29 32.81
C LEU A 1004 3.00 -6.17 33.73
N SER A 1005 1.80 -5.70 34.03
CA SER A 1005 0.88 -6.42 34.91
C SER A 1005 0.45 -7.74 34.26
N TRP A 1006 0.34 -8.83 35.03
CA TRP A 1006 -0.05 -10.16 34.52
C TRP A 1006 0.77 -10.65 33.31
N CYS A 1007 2.09 -10.51 33.35
CA CYS A 1007 3.01 -10.93 32.28
C CYS A 1007 3.79 -12.21 32.64
N SER A 1008 3.40 -12.91 33.71
CA SER A 1008 4.04 -14.12 34.23
C SER A 1008 5.51 -13.90 34.64
N LEU A 1009 5.79 -12.76 35.27
CA LEU A 1009 7.13 -12.38 35.70
C LEU A 1009 7.52 -13.00 37.05
N SER A 1010 8.82 -13.22 37.25
CA SER A 1010 9.41 -13.69 38.50
C SER A 1010 10.44 -12.70 39.08
N GLU A 1011 11.10 -13.10 40.16
CA GLU A 1011 12.25 -12.40 40.75
C GLU A 1011 13.39 -12.12 39.74
N THR A 1012 13.52 -12.92 38.68
CA THR A 1012 14.51 -12.71 37.60
C THR A 1012 14.24 -11.43 36.81
N SER A 1013 12.97 -11.14 36.50
CA SER A 1013 12.56 -9.87 35.87
C SER A 1013 12.85 -8.68 36.78
N CYS A 1014 12.59 -8.80 38.09
CA CYS A 1014 12.92 -7.75 39.06
C CYS A 1014 14.43 -7.46 39.09
N ALA A 1015 15.29 -8.47 39.01
CA ALA A 1015 16.74 -8.28 38.93
C ALA A 1015 17.14 -7.50 37.68
N SER A 1016 16.59 -7.88 36.52
CA SER A 1016 16.87 -7.24 35.22
C SER A 1016 16.40 -5.79 35.20
N LEU A 1017 15.15 -5.52 35.62
CA LEU A 1017 14.59 -4.18 35.73
C LEU A 1017 15.37 -3.29 36.71
N ALA A 1018 15.66 -3.80 37.91
CA ALA A 1018 16.43 -3.06 38.91
C ALA A 1018 17.85 -2.71 38.40
N SER A 1019 18.48 -3.61 37.64
CA SER A 1019 19.77 -3.36 37.01
C SER A 1019 19.69 -2.28 35.92
N ALA A 1020 18.70 -2.38 35.04
CA ALA A 1020 18.50 -1.43 33.95
C ALA A 1020 18.21 -0.01 34.46
N LEU A 1021 17.24 0.11 35.38
CA LEU A 1021 16.80 1.39 35.94
C LEU A 1021 17.85 2.07 36.83
N ARG A 1022 18.79 1.31 37.40
CA ARG A 1022 19.92 1.88 38.17
C ARG A 1022 21.00 2.47 37.27
N SER A 1023 21.22 1.89 36.10
CA SER A 1023 22.36 2.19 35.22
C SER A 1023 22.13 3.43 34.36
N ASN A 1024 20.88 3.72 34.01
CA ASN A 1024 20.46 4.92 33.31
C ASN A 1024 19.68 5.82 34.30
N PRO A 1025 19.92 7.13 34.44
CA PRO A 1025 19.08 8.02 35.27
C PRO A 1025 17.63 8.00 34.75
N SER A 1026 16.86 7.03 35.24
CA SER A 1026 15.61 6.59 34.64
C SER A 1026 14.61 7.73 34.58
N HIS A 1027 14.10 8.03 33.37
CA HIS A 1027 12.93 8.90 33.20
C HIS A 1027 11.66 8.28 33.80
N LEU A 1028 11.69 6.97 34.08
CA LEU A 1028 10.57 6.21 34.61
C LEU A 1028 10.09 6.77 35.95
N THR A 1029 8.83 7.21 35.97
CA THR A 1029 8.11 7.68 37.14
C THR A 1029 7.05 6.68 37.59
N ASP A 1030 6.54 5.83 36.70
CA ASP A 1030 5.43 4.95 36.99
C ASP A 1030 5.74 3.52 36.52
N LEU A 1031 5.70 2.56 37.46
CA LEU A 1031 5.97 1.16 37.21
C LEU A 1031 4.86 0.29 37.80
N ASP A 1032 4.20 -0.50 36.95
CA ASP A 1032 3.20 -1.48 37.36
C ASP A 1032 3.69 -2.90 37.05
N LEU A 1033 3.81 -3.72 38.10
CA LEU A 1033 4.19 -5.12 38.02
C LEU A 1033 3.14 -6.03 38.68
N SER A 1034 1.90 -5.55 38.83
CA SER A 1034 0.84 -6.27 39.53
C SER A 1034 0.52 -7.64 38.89
N GLY A 1035 -0.03 -8.58 39.67
CA GLY A 1035 -0.44 -9.90 39.18
C GLY A 1035 0.71 -10.80 38.72
N ASN A 1036 1.95 -10.56 39.18
CA ASN A 1036 3.13 -11.36 38.84
C ASN A 1036 3.69 -12.11 40.06
N ASN A 1037 4.37 -13.24 39.87
CA ASN A 1037 4.90 -14.06 40.96
C ASN A 1037 6.28 -13.56 41.43
N LEU A 1038 6.37 -12.30 41.85
CA LEU A 1038 7.63 -11.64 42.19
C LEU A 1038 8.23 -12.10 43.53
N ARG A 1039 7.36 -12.45 44.50
CA ARG A 1039 7.73 -12.87 45.86
C ARG A 1039 8.56 -11.81 46.61
N ASP A 1040 8.94 -12.13 47.85
CA ASP A 1040 9.73 -11.21 48.69
C ASP A 1040 11.14 -10.93 48.15
N SER A 1041 11.74 -11.92 47.49
CA SER A 1041 13.04 -11.82 46.81
C SER A 1041 13.03 -10.76 45.70
N GLY A 1042 12.00 -10.75 44.86
CA GLY A 1042 11.83 -9.76 43.79
C GLY A 1042 11.68 -8.34 44.34
N VAL A 1043 10.84 -8.14 45.35
CA VAL A 1043 10.65 -6.82 45.98
C VAL A 1043 11.92 -6.33 46.68
N LYS A 1044 12.71 -7.23 47.26
CA LYS A 1044 14.01 -6.86 47.86
C LYS A 1044 14.98 -6.31 46.80
N LEU A 1045 15.01 -6.90 45.60
CA LEU A 1045 15.82 -6.39 44.48
C LEU A 1045 15.33 -5.01 44.00
N LEU A 1046 14.02 -4.80 43.92
CA LEU A 1046 13.44 -3.50 43.61
C LEU A 1046 13.75 -2.45 44.70
N CYS A 1047 13.73 -2.84 45.98
CA CYS A 1047 14.12 -1.97 47.10
C CYS A 1047 15.56 -1.49 46.98
N ASP A 1048 16.48 -2.34 46.53
CA ASP A 1048 17.88 -1.94 46.31
C ASP A 1048 18.00 -0.88 45.21
N PHE A 1049 17.16 -0.94 44.18
CA PHE A 1049 17.03 0.13 43.18
C PHE A 1049 16.41 1.41 43.76
N LEU A 1050 15.32 1.31 44.54
CA LEU A 1050 14.65 2.46 45.15
C LEU A 1050 15.56 3.26 46.11
N ARG A 1051 16.61 2.63 46.67
CA ARG A 1051 17.64 3.32 47.48
C ARG A 1051 18.62 4.14 46.65
N SER A 1052 18.65 3.98 45.32
CA SER A 1052 19.54 4.73 44.43
C SER A 1052 19.21 6.23 44.46
N LEU A 1053 20.24 7.08 44.50
CA LEU A 1053 20.10 8.54 44.45
C LEU A 1053 19.50 9.05 43.12
N ASN A 1054 19.54 8.23 42.07
CA ASN A 1054 19.05 8.57 40.73
C ASN A 1054 17.63 8.07 40.46
N CYS A 1055 16.99 7.37 41.42
CA CYS A 1055 15.64 6.86 41.26
C CYS A 1055 14.63 8.02 41.16
N ARG A 1056 13.82 8.05 40.10
CA ARG A 1056 12.75 9.06 39.89
C ARG A 1056 11.34 8.50 40.04
N LEU A 1057 11.23 7.23 40.43
CA LEU A 1057 9.95 6.54 40.52
C LEU A 1057 9.04 7.22 41.56
N LYS A 1058 7.84 7.59 41.10
CA LYS A 1058 6.77 8.21 41.89
C LYS A 1058 5.67 7.21 42.23
N THR A 1059 5.40 6.26 41.34
CA THR A 1059 4.34 5.28 41.50
C THR A 1059 4.91 3.88 41.32
N LEU A 1060 4.63 3.00 42.28
CA LEU A 1060 4.96 1.58 42.21
C LEU A 1060 3.72 0.76 42.56
N ARG A 1061 3.27 -0.09 41.63
CA ARG A 1061 2.15 -1.02 41.85
C ARG A 1061 2.65 -2.45 41.86
N LEU A 1062 2.35 -3.14 42.95
CA LEU A 1062 2.72 -4.53 43.22
C LEU A 1062 1.50 -5.29 43.77
N ARG A 1063 0.32 -5.02 43.22
CA ARG A 1063 -0.91 -5.71 43.61
C ARG A 1063 -0.80 -7.19 43.26
N ASP A 1064 -1.28 -8.08 44.14
CA ASP A 1064 -1.27 -9.54 43.92
C ASP A 1064 0.10 -10.07 43.41
N CYS A 1065 1.17 -9.77 44.16
CA CYS A 1065 2.55 -10.16 43.82
C CYS A 1065 3.10 -11.29 44.69
N ARG A 1066 2.24 -11.93 45.49
CA ARG A 1066 2.56 -12.94 46.52
C ARG A 1066 3.58 -12.43 47.54
N LEU A 1067 3.36 -11.22 48.03
CA LEU A 1067 4.23 -10.57 49.01
C LEU A 1067 3.86 -10.97 50.44
N SER A 1068 4.85 -10.98 51.33
CA SER A 1068 4.65 -11.21 52.76
C SER A 1068 5.09 -10.00 53.59
N GLU A 1069 5.03 -10.14 54.92
CA GLU A 1069 5.55 -9.13 55.86
C GLU A 1069 7.03 -8.79 55.63
N ILE A 1070 7.82 -9.70 55.03
CA ILE A 1070 9.23 -9.49 54.69
C ILE A 1070 9.37 -8.37 53.63
N SER A 1071 8.49 -8.37 52.63
CA SER A 1071 8.40 -7.29 51.63
C SER A 1071 8.03 -5.96 52.28
N CYS A 1072 7.03 -5.96 53.18
CA CYS A 1072 6.61 -4.76 53.91
C CYS A 1072 7.75 -4.17 54.74
N ALA A 1073 8.49 -5.01 55.46
CA ALA A 1073 9.66 -4.59 56.24
C ALA A 1073 10.75 -3.99 55.34
N SER A 1074 11.02 -4.63 54.19
CA SER A 1074 12.03 -4.17 53.23
C SER A 1074 11.67 -2.83 52.59
N LEU A 1075 10.41 -2.65 52.19
CA LEU A 1075 9.87 -1.39 51.67
C LEU A 1075 9.88 -0.29 52.75
N ALA A 1076 9.42 -0.60 53.96
CA ALA A 1076 9.42 0.36 55.07
C ALA A 1076 10.83 0.86 55.43
N LEU A 1077 11.81 -0.04 55.49
CA LEU A 1077 13.21 0.32 55.73
C LEU A 1077 13.76 1.21 54.59
N THR A 1078 13.48 0.83 53.35
CA THR A 1078 13.94 1.56 52.16
C THR A 1078 13.39 2.97 52.12
N LEU A 1079 12.07 3.13 52.31
CA LEU A 1079 11.38 4.41 52.29
C LEU A 1079 11.72 5.31 53.51
N LYS A 1080 12.16 4.73 54.65
CA LYS A 1080 12.71 5.50 55.79
C LYS A 1080 14.13 6.04 55.51
N SER A 1081 14.93 5.30 54.74
CA SER A 1081 16.38 5.53 54.61
C SER A 1081 16.81 6.55 53.57
N ASN A 1082 15.92 6.99 52.65
CA ASN A 1082 16.24 7.95 51.59
C ASN A 1082 15.02 8.79 51.18
N PRO A 1083 15.19 9.96 50.52
CA PRO A 1083 14.07 10.74 50.00
C PRO A 1083 13.60 10.10 48.68
N SER A 1084 13.01 8.91 48.73
CA SER A 1084 12.38 8.31 47.56
C SER A 1084 11.38 9.32 46.98
N HIS A 1085 11.39 9.48 45.66
CA HIS A 1085 10.37 10.28 44.97
C HIS A 1085 9.00 9.60 44.98
N LEU A 1086 8.90 8.40 45.57
CA LEU A 1086 7.72 7.58 45.62
C LEU A 1086 6.61 8.28 46.41
N CYS A 1087 5.55 8.63 45.69
CA CYS A 1087 4.34 9.26 46.20
C CYS A 1087 3.17 8.28 46.28
N GLU A 1088 3.15 7.22 45.46
CA GLU A 1088 2.10 6.20 45.44
C GLU A 1088 2.70 4.80 45.49
N LEU A 1089 2.17 3.98 46.41
CA LEU A 1089 2.51 2.58 46.56
C LEU A 1089 1.22 1.77 46.69
N ASP A 1090 1.01 0.83 45.77
CA ASP A 1090 -0.14 -0.07 45.77
C ASP A 1090 0.34 -1.51 46.04
N LEU A 1091 -0.11 -2.08 47.15
CA LEU A 1091 0.18 -3.45 47.60
C LEU A 1091 -1.11 -4.25 47.81
N ASP A 1092 -2.26 -3.81 47.28
CA ASP A 1092 -3.54 -4.49 47.47
C ASP A 1092 -3.48 -5.96 47.03
N TYR A 1093 -4.38 -6.79 47.57
CA TYR A 1093 -4.52 -8.21 47.22
C TYR A 1093 -3.28 -9.07 47.47
N ASN A 1094 -2.34 -8.63 48.30
CA ASN A 1094 -1.22 -9.48 48.77
C ASN A 1094 -1.54 -10.27 50.04
N ARG A 1095 -2.72 -10.05 50.67
CA ARG A 1095 -3.17 -10.72 51.90
C ARG A 1095 -2.15 -10.53 53.03
N LEU A 1096 -1.69 -9.29 53.21
CA LEU A 1096 -0.70 -8.93 54.19
C LEU A 1096 -1.32 -8.98 55.58
N GLN A 1097 -0.61 -9.60 56.51
CA GLN A 1097 -1.05 -9.69 57.90
C GLN A 1097 -0.96 -8.33 58.60
N ASP A 1098 -1.72 -8.13 59.69
CA ASP A 1098 -1.81 -6.86 60.44
C ASP A 1098 -0.43 -6.26 60.80
N SER A 1099 0.57 -7.10 61.05
CA SER A 1099 1.90 -6.63 61.41
C SER A 1099 2.65 -5.99 60.23
N GLY A 1100 2.44 -6.49 59.01
CA GLY A 1100 2.91 -5.89 57.76
C GLY A 1100 2.23 -4.55 57.48
N VAL A 1101 0.91 -4.48 57.66
CA VAL A 1101 0.11 -3.24 57.49
C VAL A 1101 0.58 -2.17 58.49
N LYS A 1102 0.82 -2.56 59.73
CA LYS A 1102 1.30 -1.65 60.78
C LYS A 1102 2.67 -1.07 60.45
N MET A 1103 3.63 -1.88 59.98
CA MET A 1103 4.97 -1.40 59.61
C MET A 1103 4.95 -0.32 58.52
N LEU A 1104 4.05 -0.43 57.55
CA LEU A 1104 3.88 0.55 56.47
C LEU A 1104 3.00 1.75 56.90
N SER A 1105 2.05 1.55 57.80
CA SER A 1105 1.25 2.65 58.39
C SER A 1105 2.13 3.58 59.25
N ASP A 1106 2.98 3.01 60.11
CA ASP A 1106 3.95 3.75 60.92
C ASP A 1106 4.94 4.55 60.05
N LEU A 1107 5.18 4.10 58.81
CA LEU A 1107 5.99 4.84 57.84
C LEU A 1107 5.26 6.08 57.33
N VAL A 1108 3.97 6.00 56.97
CA VAL A 1108 3.18 7.13 56.46
C VAL A 1108 3.03 8.24 57.50
N GLU A 1109 2.97 7.88 58.78
CA GLU A 1109 2.94 8.84 59.90
C GLU A 1109 4.29 9.53 60.16
N SER A 1110 5.38 9.04 59.55
CA SER A 1110 6.72 9.63 59.73
C SER A 1110 6.83 10.98 59.01
N PRO A 1111 7.36 12.03 59.67
CA PRO A 1111 7.51 13.38 59.07
C PRO A 1111 8.51 13.43 57.89
N HIS A 1112 9.22 12.34 57.62
CA HIS A 1112 10.17 12.21 56.52
C HIS A 1112 9.62 11.39 55.33
N CYS A 1113 8.41 10.85 55.44
CA CYS A 1113 7.77 10.09 54.37
C CYS A 1113 7.18 11.03 53.30
N ARG A 1114 7.44 10.74 52.02
CA ARG A 1114 6.88 11.47 50.87
C ARG A 1114 5.68 10.79 50.23
N LEU A 1115 5.33 9.60 50.73
CA LEU A 1115 4.22 8.80 50.24
C LEU A 1115 2.91 9.54 50.55
N LYS A 1116 2.17 9.88 49.52
CA LYS A 1116 0.86 10.55 49.60
C LYS A 1116 -0.28 9.55 49.63
N THR A 1117 -0.09 8.43 48.93
CA THR A 1117 -1.08 7.39 48.75
C THR A 1117 -0.45 6.03 49.03
N LEU A 1118 -1.02 5.30 49.98
CA LEU A 1118 -0.69 3.90 50.23
C LEU A 1118 -1.97 3.08 50.18
N ARG A 1119 -1.99 2.05 49.33
CA ARG A 1119 -3.08 1.08 49.23
C ARG A 1119 -2.62 -0.29 49.71
N ILE A 1120 -3.28 -0.83 50.73
CA ILE A 1120 -2.98 -2.15 51.29
C ILE A 1120 -4.28 -2.82 51.72
N ASP A 1121 -4.56 -4.00 51.19
CA ASP A 1121 -5.73 -4.85 51.52
C ASP A 1121 -7.05 -4.07 51.68
N GLY A 1122 -7.34 -3.16 50.75
CA GLY A 1122 -8.57 -2.35 50.74
C GLY A 1122 -8.57 -1.15 51.69
N MET A 1123 -7.46 -0.89 52.37
CA MET A 1123 -7.22 0.36 53.10
C MET A 1123 -6.57 1.39 52.17
N LEU A 1124 -7.16 2.59 52.12
CA LEU A 1124 -6.54 3.75 51.47
C LEU A 1124 -6.04 4.71 52.57
N MET A 1125 -4.73 4.87 52.65
CA MET A 1125 -4.10 5.85 53.54
C MET A 1125 -3.63 7.06 52.71
N THR A 1126 -4.16 8.23 53.02
CA THR A 1126 -3.76 9.51 52.38
C THR A 1126 -3.19 10.49 53.40
N ALA A 1127 -2.26 11.33 52.97
CA ALA A 1127 -1.60 12.31 53.86
C ALA A 1127 -2.56 13.33 54.50
N ASP A 1128 -3.73 13.59 53.91
CA ASP A 1128 -4.71 14.57 54.38
C ASP A 1128 -5.87 13.95 55.20
N GLU A 1129 -6.10 12.64 55.11
CA GLU A 1129 -7.09 11.87 55.91
C GLU A 1129 -6.54 10.45 56.18
N PRO A 1130 -5.98 10.19 57.38
CA PRO A 1130 -5.59 8.84 57.76
C PRO A 1130 -6.85 8.04 58.13
N GLN A 1131 -7.07 6.92 57.45
CA GLN A 1131 -8.13 5.93 57.66
C GLN A 1131 -9.49 6.22 56.99
N LYS A 1132 -9.61 5.84 55.71
CA LYS A 1132 -10.89 5.35 55.17
C LYS A 1132 -10.75 3.86 54.89
N TYR A 1133 -11.46 3.04 55.67
CA TYR A 1133 -11.76 1.66 55.30
C TYR A 1133 -12.68 1.71 54.09
N TYR A 1134 -12.32 1.10 52.97
CA TYR A 1134 -13.30 0.77 51.95
C TYR A 1134 -14.01 -0.52 52.40
N SER A 1135 -14.94 -0.41 53.35
CA SER A 1135 -16.11 -1.28 53.46
C SER A 1135 -16.96 -0.97 54.71
N ASP A 1136 -18.21 -0.54 54.48
CA ASP A 1136 -19.31 -0.90 55.39
C ASP A 1136 -19.68 -2.37 55.15
N VAL A 1137 -18.79 -3.33 55.43
CA VAL A 1137 -19.16 -4.73 55.73
C VAL A 1137 -18.02 -5.37 56.53
N LYS A 1138 -18.24 -5.64 57.82
CA LYS A 1138 -17.39 -6.56 58.59
C LYS A 1138 -17.45 -7.96 57.97
N PRO A 1139 -16.30 -8.64 57.70
CA PRO A 1139 -16.30 -10.07 57.45
C PRO A 1139 -16.46 -10.76 58.80
N ASP A 1140 -17.59 -11.42 58.98
CA ASP A 1140 -17.74 -12.40 60.05
C ASP A 1140 -17.14 -13.70 59.54
N VAL A 1141 -16.01 -14.10 60.12
CA VAL A 1141 -15.36 -15.37 59.84
C VAL A 1141 -16.10 -16.42 60.65
N THR A 1142 -17.09 -17.09 60.05
CA THR A 1142 -17.33 -18.54 60.21
C THR A 1142 -18.45 -19.00 59.25
N LYS A 1143 -18.03 -19.37 58.04
CA LYS A 1143 -18.55 -20.44 57.16
C LYS A 1143 -18.03 -20.14 55.75
N GLU A 1144 -16.87 -20.70 55.42
CA GLU A 1144 -16.49 -20.85 54.03
C GLU A 1144 -17.53 -21.78 53.37
N CYS A 1145 -18.39 -21.21 52.52
CA CYS A 1145 -19.03 -21.98 51.47
C CYS A 1145 -17.99 -22.07 50.34
N HIS A 1146 -17.21 -23.14 50.34
CA HIS A 1146 -16.40 -23.50 49.18
C HIS A 1146 -17.32 -23.76 47.98
N LEU A 1147 -17.22 -22.92 46.95
CA LEU A 1147 -17.39 -23.42 45.58
C LEU A 1147 -16.02 -24.00 45.19
N PRO A 1148 -15.96 -25.24 44.67
CA PRO A 1148 -14.69 -25.83 44.26
C PRO A 1148 -14.05 -24.94 43.19
N ALA A 1149 -12.76 -24.69 43.38
CA ALA A 1149 -11.90 -24.05 42.39
C ALA A 1149 -11.65 -25.05 41.26
N ASP A 1150 -12.61 -25.16 40.35
CA ASP A 1150 -12.43 -25.70 39.00
C ASP A 1150 -13.51 -25.14 38.07
N ASP A 1151 -13.14 -24.98 36.80
CA ASP A 1151 -13.91 -24.51 35.63
C ASP A 1151 -14.11 -23.01 35.36
N LYS A 1152 -13.36 -22.56 34.35
CA LYS A 1152 -13.78 -21.61 33.32
C LYS A 1152 -15.07 -22.09 32.63
N LYS A 1153 -16.25 -21.70 33.13
CA LYS A 1153 -17.50 -21.76 32.34
C LYS A 1153 -18.15 -20.38 32.29
N ALA A 1154 -18.58 -20.01 31.09
CA ALA A 1154 -19.37 -18.80 30.88
C ALA A 1154 -20.69 -18.89 31.67
N PRO A 1155 -21.24 -17.76 32.16
CA PRO A 1155 -22.51 -17.77 32.86
C PRO A 1155 -23.60 -18.37 31.96
N LEU A 1156 -24.38 -19.30 32.51
CA LEU A 1156 -25.47 -19.94 31.79
C LEU A 1156 -26.61 -18.94 31.64
N SER A 1157 -26.93 -18.57 30.40
CA SER A 1157 -28.04 -17.67 30.11
C SER A 1157 -29.38 -18.35 30.40
N PHE A 1158 -30.29 -17.66 31.08
CA PHE A 1158 -31.67 -18.09 31.30
C PHE A 1158 -32.64 -16.97 30.97
N SER A 1159 -33.87 -17.35 30.60
CA SER A 1159 -34.99 -16.43 30.41
C SER A 1159 -35.99 -16.62 31.55
N PRO A 1160 -36.25 -15.62 32.40
CA PRO A 1160 -37.21 -15.75 33.49
C PRO A 1160 -38.65 -15.84 32.98
N GLU A 1161 -39.51 -16.52 33.73
CA GLU A 1161 -40.96 -16.47 33.54
C GLU A 1161 -41.48 -15.12 34.05
N GLN A 1162 -42.19 -14.38 33.19
CA GLN A 1162 -42.76 -13.09 33.57
C GLN A 1162 -44.16 -13.28 34.19
N ALA A 1163 -44.33 -12.85 35.44
CA ALA A 1163 -45.59 -12.87 36.15
C ALA A 1163 -46.46 -11.64 35.79
N PRO A 1164 -47.80 -11.70 35.98
CA PRO A 1164 -48.73 -10.62 35.60
C PRO A 1164 -48.47 -9.27 36.29
N ASP A 1165 -47.78 -9.28 37.43
CA ASP A 1165 -47.44 -8.09 38.22
C ASP A 1165 -46.09 -7.46 37.82
N SER A 1166 -45.57 -7.81 36.62
CA SER A 1166 -44.27 -7.38 36.11
C SER A 1166 -43.07 -7.86 36.95
N SER A 1167 -43.25 -8.92 37.75
CA SER A 1167 -42.14 -9.63 38.39
C SER A 1167 -41.63 -10.77 37.50
N TYR A 1168 -40.36 -11.10 37.66
CA TYR A 1168 -39.64 -12.15 36.97
C TYR A 1168 -39.39 -13.30 37.95
N ARG A 1169 -39.69 -14.51 37.52
CA ARG A 1169 -39.46 -15.73 38.29
C ARG A 1169 -38.40 -16.58 37.60
N PHE A 1170 -37.47 -17.10 38.38
CA PHE A 1170 -36.48 -18.06 37.92
C PHE A 1170 -36.29 -19.15 38.97
N ARG A 1171 -36.54 -20.40 38.60
CA ARG A 1171 -36.20 -21.56 39.43
C ARG A 1171 -34.79 -22.01 39.05
N CYS A 1172 -33.83 -21.75 39.92
CA CYS A 1172 -32.47 -22.16 39.72
C CYS A 1172 -32.34 -23.67 40.00
N PRO A 1173 -31.77 -24.48 39.07
CA PRO A 1173 -31.70 -25.93 39.21
C PRO A 1173 -30.56 -26.45 40.10
N GLY A 1174 -29.65 -25.59 40.56
CA GLY A 1174 -28.48 -26.01 41.36
C GLY A 1174 -27.38 -24.95 41.46
N PRO A 1175 -26.24 -25.24 42.12
CA PRO A 1175 -25.15 -24.28 42.26
C PRO A 1175 -24.53 -23.90 40.90
N GLY A 1176 -24.24 -22.62 40.69
CA GLY A 1176 -23.69 -22.12 39.42
C GLY A 1176 -23.88 -20.61 39.20
N VAL A 1177 -23.44 -20.13 38.03
CA VAL A 1177 -23.58 -18.72 37.62
C VAL A 1177 -24.60 -18.61 36.50
N PHE A 1178 -25.66 -17.83 36.72
CA PHE A 1178 -26.80 -17.72 35.82
C PHE A 1178 -27.04 -16.27 35.42
N GLN A 1179 -27.08 -15.99 34.11
CA GLN A 1179 -27.33 -14.64 33.58
C GLN A 1179 -28.75 -14.55 33.01
N CYS A 1180 -29.52 -13.58 33.49
CA CYS A 1180 -30.83 -13.26 32.91
C CYS A 1180 -30.65 -12.56 31.57
N SER A 1181 -31.17 -13.14 30.50
CA SER A 1181 -31.14 -12.58 29.14
C SER A 1181 -31.94 -11.26 29.02
N LEU A 1182 -33.01 -11.11 29.80
CA LEU A 1182 -33.93 -9.96 29.74
C LEU A 1182 -33.47 -8.75 30.56
N THR A 1183 -32.95 -8.99 31.77
CA THR A 1183 -32.59 -7.90 32.70
C THR A 1183 -31.08 -7.70 32.85
N GLY A 1184 -30.25 -8.62 32.33
CA GLY A 1184 -28.79 -8.57 32.44
C GLY A 1184 -28.25 -8.87 33.86
N LEU A 1185 -29.11 -9.24 34.82
CA LEU A 1185 -28.70 -9.65 36.16
C LEU A 1185 -27.93 -10.98 36.11
N VAL A 1186 -26.83 -11.08 36.85
CA VAL A 1186 -26.09 -12.35 37.00
C VAL A 1186 -26.17 -12.81 38.45
N PHE A 1187 -26.72 -14.00 38.67
CA PHE A 1187 -26.89 -14.63 39.98
C PHE A 1187 -25.84 -15.72 40.19
N PHE A 1188 -25.12 -15.65 41.30
CA PHE A 1188 -24.22 -16.71 41.76
C PHE A 1188 -24.93 -17.51 42.83
N MET A 1189 -25.36 -18.72 42.47
CA MET A 1189 -26.20 -19.59 43.27
C MET A 1189 -25.35 -20.66 43.95
N ALA A 1190 -25.57 -20.90 45.25
CA ALA A 1190 -24.92 -22.00 45.98
C ALA A 1190 -25.77 -23.26 46.10
N ARG A 1191 -27.05 -23.19 45.76
CA ARG A 1191 -28.00 -24.32 45.80
C ARG A 1191 -29.25 -24.00 44.96
N GLU A 1192 -30.05 -25.03 44.72
CA GLU A 1192 -31.37 -24.91 44.10
C GLU A 1192 -32.27 -23.99 44.94
N ALA A 1193 -32.89 -23.00 44.31
CA ALA A 1193 -33.83 -22.08 44.95
C ALA A 1193 -34.68 -21.33 43.90
N GLU A 1194 -35.83 -20.82 44.32
CA GLU A 1194 -36.68 -19.98 43.48
C GLU A 1194 -36.40 -18.49 43.74
N LEU A 1195 -36.11 -17.76 42.66
CA LEU A 1195 -35.87 -16.33 42.66
C LEU A 1195 -37.09 -15.60 42.09
N LEU A 1196 -37.59 -14.61 42.83
CA LEU A 1196 -38.60 -13.67 42.38
C LEU A 1196 -38.02 -12.27 42.44
N TYR A 1197 -37.91 -11.58 41.31
CA TYR A 1197 -37.36 -10.24 41.26
C TYR A 1197 -38.14 -9.31 40.35
N ARG A 1198 -38.12 -8.02 40.66
CA ARG A 1198 -38.80 -7.00 39.83
C ARG A 1198 -38.05 -5.68 39.89
N THR A 1199 -38.29 -4.85 38.89
CA THR A 1199 -37.80 -3.47 38.93
C THR A 1199 -38.67 -2.61 39.83
N VAL A 1200 -38.05 -1.77 40.66
CA VAL A 1200 -38.68 -0.78 41.53
C VAL A 1200 -38.17 0.61 41.19
N GLN A 1201 -39.00 1.63 41.36
CA GLN A 1201 -38.56 3.01 41.21
C GLN A 1201 -37.77 3.49 42.43
N TRP A 1202 -36.77 4.33 42.20
CA TRP A 1202 -36.03 4.98 43.27
C TRP A 1202 -36.93 5.94 44.05
N GLY A 1203 -36.85 5.93 45.38
CA GLY A 1203 -37.57 6.90 46.21
C GLY A 1203 -37.03 8.33 45.99
N GLU A 1204 -37.91 9.25 45.58
CA GLU A 1204 -37.53 10.65 45.28
C GLU A 1204 -36.87 11.38 46.47
N SER A 1205 -37.26 11.04 47.71
CA SER A 1205 -36.70 11.62 48.94
C SER A 1205 -35.26 11.17 49.23
N LEU A 1206 -34.90 9.94 48.82
CA LEU A 1206 -33.55 9.37 48.96
C LEU A 1206 -32.58 9.99 47.93
N LEU A 1207 -33.07 10.29 46.72
CA LEU A 1207 -32.26 10.91 45.67
C LEU A 1207 -32.03 12.42 45.92
N GLN A 1208 -33.06 13.15 46.39
CA GLN A 1208 -32.94 14.60 46.65
C GLN A 1208 -32.03 14.94 47.82
N SER A 1209 -32.02 14.13 48.89
CA SER A 1209 -31.20 14.38 50.08
C SER A 1209 -29.70 14.13 49.85
N ALA A 1210 -29.33 13.30 48.87
CA ALA A 1210 -27.95 12.96 48.55
C ALA A 1210 -27.35 13.78 47.39
N GLY A 1211 -28.15 14.54 46.64
CA GLY A 1211 -27.69 15.32 45.48
C GLY A 1211 -27.11 14.47 44.34
N LYS A 1212 -27.46 13.18 44.26
CA LYS A 1212 -26.92 12.20 43.29
C LYS A 1212 -28.02 11.71 42.35
N ARG A 1213 -27.63 11.30 41.13
CA ARG A 1213 -28.52 10.65 40.15
C ARG A 1213 -28.34 9.12 40.20
N PRO A 1214 -29.41 8.32 40.04
CA PRO A 1214 -29.31 6.86 40.04
C PRO A 1214 -28.52 6.36 38.82
N ALA A 1215 -27.67 5.35 39.02
CA ALA A 1215 -26.83 4.76 37.98
C ALA A 1215 -27.56 3.73 37.11
N GLY A 1216 -28.72 3.24 37.54
CA GLY A 1216 -29.55 2.31 36.78
C GLY A 1216 -30.84 1.93 37.53
N MET A 1217 -31.52 0.88 37.07
CA MET A 1217 -32.78 0.39 37.65
C MET A 1217 -32.55 -0.26 39.03
N LEU A 1218 -33.43 0.01 40.00
CA LEU A 1218 -33.41 -0.64 41.31
C LEU A 1218 -34.19 -1.96 41.22
N PHE A 1219 -33.67 -3.03 41.80
CA PHE A 1219 -34.32 -4.34 41.80
C PHE A 1219 -34.71 -4.77 43.22
N ASP A 1220 -35.95 -5.25 43.38
CA ASP A 1220 -36.45 -5.93 44.58
C ASP A 1220 -36.39 -7.43 44.30
N ILE A 1221 -35.50 -8.14 44.99
CA ILE A 1221 -35.17 -9.55 44.75
C ILE A 1221 -35.49 -10.33 46.02
N LYS A 1222 -36.26 -11.41 45.88
CA LYS A 1222 -36.61 -12.34 46.93
C LYS A 1222 -36.18 -13.74 46.52
N CYS A 1223 -35.56 -14.46 47.44
CA CYS A 1223 -35.22 -15.87 47.28
C CYS A 1223 -36.08 -16.71 48.22
N SER A 1224 -36.50 -17.89 47.78
CA SER A 1224 -37.28 -18.82 48.60
C SER A 1224 -36.48 -19.43 49.76
N GLU A 1225 -35.14 -19.42 49.65
CA GLU A 1225 -34.20 -20.01 50.60
C GLU A 1225 -33.13 -18.98 51.00
N ASP A 1226 -32.86 -18.87 52.30
CA ASP A 1226 -31.82 -17.97 52.82
C ASP A 1226 -30.42 -18.45 52.39
N ASP A 1227 -29.50 -17.52 52.13
CA ASP A 1227 -28.12 -17.75 51.66
C ASP A 1227 -27.98 -18.53 50.33
N ALA A 1228 -29.05 -18.74 49.57
CA ALA A 1228 -28.98 -19.46 48.29
C ALA A 1228 -28.33 -18.63 47.17
N VAL A 1229 -28.52 -17.31 47.17
CA VAL A 1229 -27.76 -16.36 46.33
C VAL A 1229 -26.53 -15.92 47.12
N CYS A 1230 -25.34 -16.28 46.68
CA CYS A 1230 -24.10 -15.88 47.34
C CYS A 1230 -23.58 -14.56 46.82
N GLN A 1231 -23.73 -14.30 45.52
CA GLN A 1231 -23.31 -13.05 44.90
C GLN A 1231 -24.27 -12.64 43.78
N LEU A 1232 -24.34 -11.34 43.49
CA LEU A 1232 -25.20 -10.74 42.48
C LEU A 1232 -24.43 -9.69 41.69
N HIS A 1233 -24.50 -9.73 40.36
CA HIS A 1233 -24.02 -8.64 39.51
C HIS A 1233 -25.18 -7.82 38.97
N LEU A 1234 -25.07 -6.50 39.11
CA LEU A 1234 -26.01 -5.55 38.52
C LEU A 1234 -25.41 -5.00 37.22
N PRO A 1235 -26.12 -5.05 36.08
CA PRO A 1235 -25.57 -4.69 34.77
C PRO A 1235 -25.22 -3.21 34.61
N HIS A 1236 -25.67 -2.35 35.53
CA HIS A 1236 -25.40 -0.92 35.55
C HIS A 1236 -24.32 -0.52 36.57
N SER A 1237 -23.68 -1.50 37.21
CA SER A 1237 -22.62 -1.28 38.20
C SER A 1237 -21.26 -1.66 37.61
N GLU A 1238 -20.46 -0.63 37.30
CA GLU A 1238 -19.08 -0.77 36.84
C GLU A 1238 -18.12 -0.12 37.85
N THR A 1239 -16.90 -0.64 37.95
CA THR A 1239 -15.84 0.03 38.71
C THR A 1239 -15.39 1.29 37.96
N LYS A 1240 -14.83 2.27 38.68
CA LYS A 1240 -14.33 3.54 38.10
C LYS A 1240 -13.34 3.37 36.94
N ASP A 1241 -12.77 2.17 36.80
CA ASP A 1241 -11.76 1.82 35.81
C ASP A 1241 -12.29 0.88 34.70
N GLY A 1242 -13.58 0.52 34.71
CA GLY A 1242 -14.27 -0.19 33.63
C GLY A 1242 -13.74 -1.60 33.30
N LYS A 1243 -12.93 -2.21 34.17
CA LYS A 1243 -12.17 -3.44 33.89
C LYS A 1243 -12.66 -4.71 34.59
N ASP A 1244 -13.51 -4.61 35.62
CA ASP A 1244 -14.00 -5.77 36.39
C ASP A 1244 -15.53 -5.73 36.57
N MET A 1245 -16.18 -6.91 36.53
CA MET A 1245 -17.60 -7.05 36.92
C MET A 1245 -17.74 -6.76 38.41
N VAL A 1246 -18.55 -5.76 38.79
CA VAL A 1246 -18.85 -5.49 40.20
C VAL A 1246 -19.83 -6.55 40.69
N VAL A 1247 -19.34 -7.51 41.48
CA VAL A 1247 -20.20 -8.53 42.10
C VAL A 1247 -20.45 -8.18 43.57
N PHE A 1248 -21.72 -8.08 43.94
CA PHE A 1248 -22.17 -7.77 45.30
C PHE A 1248 -22.38 -9.08 46.05
N SER A 1249 -21.74 -9.26 47.21
CA SER A 1249 -22.10 -10.35 48.12
C SER A 1249 -23.49 -10.09 48.70
N VAL A 1250 -24.38 -11.07 48.60
CA VAL A 1250 -25.74 -10.99 49.15
C VAL A 1250 -25.70 -11.60 50.56
N LYS A 1251 -26.23 -10.87 51.54
CA LYS A 1251 -26.33 -11.29 52.95
C LYS A 1251 -27.79 -11.35 53.37
#